data_AF-A0A5C3Q373-F1
#
_entry.id   AF-A0A5C3Q373-F1
#
_cell.length_a   1.000
_cell.length_b   1.000
_cell.length_c   1.000
_cell.angle_alpha   90.00
_cell.angle_beta   90.00
_cell.angle_gamma   90.00
#
_symmetry.space_group_name_H-M   'P 1'
#
loop_
_entity.id
_entity.type
_entity.pdbx_description
1 polymer ?
#
loop_
_entity_poly.entity_id
_entity_poly.type
_entity_poly.pdbx_seq_one_letter_code
_entity_poly.pdbx_strand_id
1 'polypeptide(L)'
;MRFTASFSLVALSLVLPSFVSAHGYVASVTVNGKNYNGGTPGNGMGPVRQVNTVSPVTSTSDGDLACGHGAHPVSGTASASPGSTVQFHWSGGGGAPWPHVVGPLMTYMASCNGACSKFNAANANWFKIGQSGQSNGVWTQQQGVQNGRPSTAKIPSGLAPGEYLIRNEIIGLHNAMSPGGAEFYPSCTQLKVTGNGSPKPSNTVKFPGGYKTSDKGLVFDAYTPGGGSYSFPGPSLSRRELSEDDSDYEFVADEDTTESDDSTTEPARLFPCCIGNLGGRKDCIQWTMGGQHPPNAESNPMYCEIKRDAETVPRTPDWPRRWKRDGAVNTALQNFASCQLPTLISFIVHFLRMATKRRARSGSVLPLGSNTSTPKRVTSPPRKKPRQKTLAQTLFGWAVNPAQSFCILCVPLLLYVNWELVARWMPTSYSNPFHPFIFLSNPIPGTNKTLYAKTYKDVLFIAYYIVFWSFARETIVAGMKKLGRHYGLRKPAKLARFGEQGYGLVYWGWTGIYGVYIMSQLPTWWYRTENFWIDYPYWQMIPPLKRYYLMQLAYWIQQAFVMILGLEKPRSDYKELVMHHLVTLWLIGGSYILNHTPFGNAVFISMDIPDAFFAFSKMLNYLQLDNAKVVSFAIFVFVWTYFRIYLNIVILWSVWSEFSLLPAWTQQWKPELGVWMPWWLQWQIFGPLFILLCLNLMWYYLILRIAWKAIMRTDITDDRSDDEGDDDEVEGEGEGMKKD
;
A
#
# COMPACT_ATOMS: atom_id res chain seq x y z
N MET A 1 20.44 -45.49 -19.85
CA MET A 1 20.04 -44.32 -20.67
C MET A 1 20.46 -43.05 -19.95
N ARG A 2 21.33 -42.26 -20.59
CA ARG A 2 21.84 -40.99 -20.08
C ARG A 2 20.87 -39.88 -20.52
N PHE A 3 20.22 -39.18 -19.60
CA PHE A 3 19.53 -37.92 -19.91
C PHE A 3 20.43 -36.75 -19.50
N THR A 4 21.04 -36.12 -20.49
CA THR A 4 21.81 -34.88 -20.35
C THR A 4 20.86 -33.70 -20.23
N ALA A 5 20.93 -33.00 -19.10
CA ALA A 5 20.21 -31.76 -18.84
C ALA A 5 20.81 -30.61 -19.66
N SER A 6 19.98 -29.97 -20.49
CA SER A 6 20.24 -28.63 -21.03
C SER A 6 19.15 -27.72 -20.49
N PHE A 7 19.47 -26.95 -19.45
CA PHE A 7 18.67 -25.80 -19.01
C PHE A 7 19.54 -24.56 -19.23
N SER A 8 19.43 -23.99 -20.42
CA SER A 8 19.99 -22.68 -20.74
C SER A 8 18.99 -21.59 -20.36
N LEU A 9 19.50 -20.61 -19.62
CA LEU A 9 19.09 -19.20 -19.53
C LEU A 9 17.86 -18.78 -20.37
N VAL A 10 16.72 -18.54 -19.70
CA VAL A 10 15.75 -17.51 -20.12
C VAL A 10 15.25 -16.81 -18.85
N ALA A 11 15.90 -15.70 -18.49
CA ALA A 11 15.44 -14.77 -17.48
C ALA A 11 15.74 -13.35 -17.97
N LEU A 12 14.86 -12.80 -18.82
CA LEU A 12 14.65 -11.35 -18.94
C LEU A 12 13.41 -11.07 -19.79
N SER A 13 12.24 -11.02 -19.18
CA SER A 13 11.10 -10.33 -19.80
C SER A 13 11.10 -8.89 -19.30
N LEU A 14 11.56 -7.96 -20.15
CA LEU A 14 11.41 -6.53 -19.93
C LEU A 14 9.92 -6.20 -19.79
N VAL A 15 9.50 -5.70 -18.63
CA VAL A 15 8.27 -4.92 -18.51
C VAL A 15 8.68 -3.47 -18.69
N LEU A 16 8.32 -2.88 -19.82
CA LEU A 16 8.44 -1.45 -20.06
C LEU A 16 7.56 -0.72 -19.03
N PRO A 17 8.10 0.20 -18.20
CA PRO A 17 7.28 0.99 -17.30
C PRO A 17 6.42 1.95 -18.12
N SER A 18 5.09 1.85 -17.95
CA SER A 18 4.19 2.92 -18.35
C SER A 18 4.53 4.16 -17.54
N PHE A 19 5.05 5.20 -18.18
CA PHE A 19 5.19 6.51 -17.57
C PHE A 19 3.78 7.05 -17.28
N VAL A 20 3.32 6.93 -16.03
CA VAL A 20 2.08 7.59 -15.60
C VAL A 20 2.46 9.02 -15.21
N SER A 21 2.11 9.98 -16.07
CA SER A 21 2.24 11.40 -15.78
C SER A 21 1.12 11.84 -14.84
N ALA A 22 1.47 12.40 -13.67
CA ALA A 22 0.52 12.83 -12.63
C ALA A 22 -0.11 14.22 -12.87
N HIS A 23 -0.05 14.74 -14.09
CA HIS A 23 -0.47 16.10 -14.45
C HIS A 23 -1.16 16.12 -15.82
N GLY A 24 -1.88 17.16 -16.20
CA GLY A 24 -2.69 17.16 -17.42
C GLY A 24 -2.80 18.49 -18.16
N TYR A 25 -3.49 18.45 -19.31
CA TYR A 25 -3.69 19.55 -20.24
C TYR A 25 -5.03 19.39 -20.98
N VAL A 26 -5.48 20.44 -21.68
CA VAL A 26 -6.69 20.36 -22.53
C VAL A 26 -6.29 19.75 -23.88
N ALA A 27 -6.73 18.51 -24.12
CA ALA A 27 -6.42 17.77 -25.34
C ALA A 27 -7.28 18.21 -26.54
N SER A 28 -8.53 18.61 -26.30
CA SER A 28 -9.40 19.18 -27.33
C SER A 28 -10.48 20.07 -26.76
N VAL A 29 -11.05 20.93 -27.61
CA VAL A 29 -12.16 21.82 -27.24
C VAL A 29 -13.26 21.70 -28.28
N THR A 30 -14.49 21.47 -27.83
CA THR A 30 -15.67 21.49 -28.69
C THR A 30 -16.41 22.81 -28.51
N VAL A 31 -16.59 23.55 -29.61
CA VAL A 31 -17.36 24.81 -29.64
C VAL A 31 -18.49 24.65 -30.65
N ASN A 32 -19.75 24.81 -30.23
CA ASN A 32 -20.93 24.59 -31.08
C ASN A 32 -20.92 23.23 -31.80
N GLY A 33 -20.55 22.16 -31.10
CA GLY A 33 -20.46 20.81 -31.67
C GLY A 33 -19.26 20.56 -32.59
N LYS A 34 -18.48 21.60 -32.96
CA LYS A 34 -17.24 21.45 -33.72
C LYS A 34 -16.06 21.20 -32.79
N ASN A 35 -15.41 20.06 -32.93
CA ASN A 35 -14.22 19.70 -32.16
C ASN A 35 -12.96 20.34 -32.77
N TYR A 36 -12.14 20.94 -31.92
CA TYR A 36 -10.85 21.51 -32.26
C TYR A 36 -9.75 20.80 -31.46
N ASN A 37 -8.73 20.29 -32.14
CA ASN A 37 -7.61 19.59 -31.49
C ASN A 37 -6.73 20.60 -30.72
N GLY A 38 -6.51 20.36 -29.44
CA GLY A 38 -5.60 21.14 -28.60
C GLY A 38 -4.14 20.73 -28.78
N GLY A 39 -3.89 19.49 -29.22
CA GLY A 39 -2.55 18.91 -29.35
C GLY A 39 -1.90 18.61 -28.00
N THR A 40 -0.83 17.82 -28.01
CA THR A 40 0.03 17.67 -26.83
C THR A 40 0.83 18.94 -26.61
N PRO A 41 1.23 19.27 -25.37
CA PRO A 41 2.08 20.43 -25.08
C PRO A 41 3.26 20.57 -26.06
N GLY A 42 3.40 21.76 -26.66
CA GLY A 42 4.41 22.08 -27.67
C GLY A 42 4.13 21.58 -29.10
N ASN A 43 3.02 20.88 -29.35
CA ASN A 43 2.69 20.29 -30.66
C ASN A 43 1.18 20.33 -30.98
N GLY A 44 0.55 21.50 -30.79
CA GLY A 44 -0.85 21.75 -31.13
C GLY A 44 -1.01 22.82 -32.20
N MET A 45 -1.91 22.57 -33.17
CA MET A 45 -2.22 23.47 -34.29
C MET A 45 -3.62 24.11 -34.18
N GLY A 46 -4.34 23.86 -33.09
CA GLY A 46 -5.70 24.36 -32.89
C GLY A 46 -5.76 25.72 -32.17
N PRO A 47 -6.95 26.10 -31.68
CA PRO A 47 -7.18 27.36 -30.98
C PRO A 47 -6.71 27.36 -29.52
N VAL A 48 -6.26 26.21 -28.98
CA VAL A 48 -5.75 26.09 -27.62
C VAL A 48 -4.29 26.56 -27.59
N ARG A 49 -3.97 27.50 -26.70
CA ARG A 49 -2.60 27.98 -26.49
C ARG A 49 -1.73 26.87 -25.96
N GLN A 50 -0.55 26.74 -26.54
CA GLN A 50 0.38 25.68 -26.19
C GLN A 50 1.18 26.05 -24.95
N VAL A 51 1.24 25.12 -24.01
CA VAL A 51 2.10 25.18 -22.82
C VAL A 51 3.34 24.32 -23.04
N ASN A 52 4.41 24.60 -22.29
CA ASN A 52 5.67 23.87 -22.38
C ASN A 52 5.66 22.55 -21.60
N THR A 53 4.84 22.48 -20.55
CA THR A 53 4.73 21.32 -19.65
C THR A 53 3.30 21.13 -19.21
N VAL A 54 2.97 19.90 -18.81
CA VAL A 54 1.71 19.56 -18.14
C VAL A 54 1.71 19.89 -16.64
N SER A 55 2.87 20.26 -16.08
CA SER A 55 3.03 20.57 -14.65
C SER A 55 2.10 21.70 -14.19
N PRO A 56 1.63 21.67 -12.94
CA PRO A 56 0.80 22.74 -12.39
C PRO A 56 1.61 24.00 -12.16
N VAL A 57 0.93 25.13 -12.17
CA VAL A 57 1.39 26.35 -11.51
C VAL A 57 1.05 26.19 -10.02
N THR A 58 1.94 26.56 -9.11
CA THR A 58 1.72 26.42 -7.64
C THR A 58 1.72 27.76 -6.91
N SER A 59 2.21 28.83 -7.55
CA SER A 59 2.26 30.17 -6.99
C SER A 59 1.16 31.05 -7.56
N THR A 60 0.39 31.71 -6.69
CA THR A 60 -0.66 32.68 -7.07
C THR A 60 -0.11 33.98 -7.65
N SER A 61 1.20 34.22 -7.48
CA SER A 61 1.91 35.40 -7.97
C SER A 61 2.65 35.16 -9.30
N ASP A 62 2.59 33.94 -9.83
CA ASP A 62 3.26 33.58 -11.08
C ASP A 62 2.52 34.13 -12.32
N GLY A 63 3.27 34.65 -13.29
CA GLY A 63 2.76 35.07 -14.59
C GLY A 63 2.06 33.94 -15.35
N ASP A 64 2.54 32.70 -15.17
CA ASP A 64 2.01 31.51 -15.83
C ASP A 64 0.62 31.12 -15.30
N LEU A 65 0.15 31.70 -14.20
CA LEU A 65 -1.21 31.48 -13.68
C LEU A 65 -2.31 31.90 -14.69
N ALA A 66 -1.99 32.78 -15.64
CA ALA A 66 -2.94 33.21 -16.66
C ALA A 66 -3.36 32.05 -17.59
N CYS A 67 -2.40 31.28 -18.13
CA CYS A 67 -2.66 30.30 -19.20
C CYS A 67 -1.80 29.02 -19.15
N GLY A 68 -0.94 28.87 -18.15
CA GLY A 68 -0.05 27.71 -17.95
C GLY A 68 1.41 28.02 -18.30
N HIS A 69 2.30 27.11 -17.91
CA HIS A 69 3.76 27.26 -18.04
C HIS A 69 4.20 27.56 -19.47
N GLY A 70 4.75 28.75 -19.69
CA GLY A 70 5.26 29.17 -21.00
C GLY A 70 4.19 29.21 -22.09
N ALA A 71 2.93 29.45 -21.71
CA ALA A 71 1.82 29.53 -22.64
C ALA A 71 2.04 30.60 -23.72
N HIS A 72 2.06 30.20 -24.99
CA HIS A 72 2.24 31.13 -26.11
C HIS A 72 1.02 31.16 -27.04
N PRO A 73 0.76 32.32 -27.69
CA PRO A 73 -0.33 32.44 -28.66
C PRO A 73 -0.19 31.47 -29.83
N VAL A 74 -1.33 31.07 -30.39
CA VAL A 74 -1.43 30.19 -31.57
C VAL A 74 -2.11 30.92 -32.72
N SER A 75 -1.95 30.44 -33.95
CA SER A 75 -2.62 31.03 -35.12
C SER A 75 -4.09 30.63 -35.23
N GLY A 76 -4.48 29.47 -34.66
CA GLY A 76 -5.84 28.97 -34.68
C GLY A 76 -6.81 29.80 -33.84
N THR A 77 -8.03 29.99 -34.33
CA THR A 77 -9.13 30.64 -33.58
C THR A 77 -10.42 29.90 -33.85
N ALA A 78 -11.19 29.60 -32.80
CA ALA A 78 -12.49 28.94 -32.93
C ALA A 78 -13.63 29.98 -32.99
N SER A 79 -14.52 29.84 -33.97
CA SER A 79 -15.71 30.69 -34.05
C SER A 79 -16.73 30.25 -32.99
N ALA A 80 -17.28 31.22 -32.27
CA ALA A 80 -18.35 31.01 -31.30
C ALA A 80 -19.42 32.09 -31.47
N SER A 81 -20.64 31.82 -31.00
CA SER A 81 -21.72 32.79 -30.93
C SER A 81 -22.07 33.05 -29.45
N PRO A 82 -22.68 34.18 -29.11
CA PRO A 82 -23.25 34.37 -27.79
C PRO A 82 -24.25 33.25 -27.48
N GLY A 83 -24.21 32.71 -26.26
CA GLY A 83 -25.02 31.55 -25.86
C GLY A 83 -24.43 30.19 -26.23
N SER A 84 -23.36 30.14 -27.02
CA SER A 84 -22.68 28.89 -27.39
C SER A 84 -22.13 28.13 -26.18
N THR A 85 -22.24 26.81 -26.24
CA THR A 85 -21.61 25.91 -25.27
C THR A 85 -20.20 25.55 -25.71
N VAL A 86 -19.25 25.68 -24.79
CA VAL A 86 -17.84 25.28 -24.96
C VAL A 86 -17.54 24.12 -24.02
N GLN A 87 -16.98 23.05 -24.56
CA GLN A 87 -16.61 21.85 -23.82
C GLN A 87 -15.09 21.64 -23.88
N PHE A 88 -14.43 21.54 -22.74
CA PHE A 88 -13.00 21.33 -22.60
C PHE A 88 -12.72 19.88 -22.22
N HIS A 89 -12.05 19.15 -23.11
CA HIS A 89 -11.66 17.76 -22.91
C HIS A 89 -10.25 17.71 -22.32
N TRP A 90 -10.18 17.42 -21.03
CA TRP A 90 -8.91 17.30 -20.30
C TRP A 90 -8.31 15.90 -20.46
N SER A 91 -6.99 15.85 -20.49
CA SER A 91 -6.23 14.60 -20.49
C SER A 91 -5.05 14.72 -19.54
N GLY A 92 -4.74 13.63 -18.83
CA GLY A 92 -3.46 13.44 -18.17
C GLY A 92 -2.32 13.31 -19.18
N GLY A 93 -1.09 13.54 -18.71
CA GLY A 93 0.10 13.46 -19.54
C GLY A 93 0.27 12.07 -20.13
N GLY A 94 0.76 12.02 -21.36
CA GLY A 94 0.78 10.79 -22.16
C GLY A 94 -0.59 10.34 -22.69
N GLY A 95 -1.65 11.16 -22.56
CA GLY A 95 -3.00 10.84 -23.06
C GLY A 95 -3.88 10.08 -22.07
N ALA A 96 -3.46 9.95 -20.81
CA ALA A 96 -4.21 9.25 -19.77
C ALA A 96 -5.48 10.02 -19.34
N PRO A 97 -6.40 9.42 -18.58
CA PRO A 97 -7.45 10.16 -17.89
C PRO A 97 -6.89 11.17 -16.89
N TRP A 98 -7.70 12.15 -16.50
CA TRP A 98 -7.29 13.17 -15.53
C TRP A 98 -6.89 12.54 -14.17
N PRO A 99 -5.74 12.93 -13.60
CA PRO A 99 -5.13 12.24 -12.46
C PRO A 99 -5.82 12.47 -11.10
N HIS A 100 -6.45 13.64 -10.91
CA HIS A 100 -6.92 14.14 -9.61
C HIS A 100 -8.43 14.03 -9.46
N VAL A 101 -8.90 13.88 -8.22
CA VAL A 101 -10.34 13.67 -7.91
C VAL A 101 -10.94 14.78 -7.04
N VAL A 102 -10.14 15.72 -6.57
CA VAL A 102 -10.58 16.77 -5.64
C VAL A 102 -10.27 18.17 -6.16
N GLY A 103 -11.27 19.05 -6.07
CA GLY A 103 -11.17 20.47 -6.36
C GLY A 103 -12.11 20.97 -7.46
N PRO A 104 -12.23 22.30 -7.63
CA PRO A 104 -13.18 22.91 -8.53
C PRO A 104 -12.71 22.96 -9.99
N LEU A 105 -13.67 23.23 -10.86
CA LEU A 105 -13.49 23.72 -12.23
C LEU A 105 -13.95 25.17 -12.31
N MET A 106 -13.19 26.04 -12.97
CA MET A 106 -13.59 27.42 -13.21
C MET A 106 -13.32 27.83 -14.65
N THR A 107 -14.19 28.69 -15.19
CA THR A 107 -14.04 29.24 -16.53
C THR A 107 -14.17 30.75 -16.51
N TYR A 108 -13.21 31.41 -17.15
CA TYR A 108 -13.13 32.85 -17.30
C TYR A 108 -13.04 33.23 -18.78
N MET A 109 -13.42 34.47 -19.08
CA MET A 109 -13.19 35.06 -20.40
C MET A 109 -12.50 36.42 -20.26
N ALA A 110 -11.75 36.82 -21.28
CA ALA A 110 -11.15 38.14 -21.38
C ALA A 110 -11.09 38.60 -22.84
N SER A 111 -11.41 39.87 -23.10
CA SER A 111 -11.27 40.46 -24.43
C SER A 111 -9.79 40.65 -24.78
N CYS A 112 -9.40 40.27 -25.98
CA CYS A 112 -8.06 40.55 -26.52
C CYS A 112 -7.93 41.99 -27.05
N ASN A 113 -9.04 42.73 -27.19
CA ASN A 113 -9.10 44.08 -27.76
C ASN A 113 -8.35 44.19 -29.11
N GLY A 114 -8.47 43.15 -29.93
CA GLY A 114 -7.66 42.94 -31.13
C GLY A 114 -7.43 41.45 -31.34
N ALA A 115 -6.43 41.09 -32.15
CA ALA A 115 -6.14 39.70 -32.47
C ALA A 115 -5.54 38.94 -31.26
N CYS A 116 -6.18 37.85 -30.83
CA CYS A 116 -5.69 37.03 -29.72
C CYS A 116 -4.37 36.33 -30.02
N SER A 117 -4.02 36.15 -31.30
CA SER A 117 -2.74 35.57 -31.74
C SER A 117 -1.50 36.41 -31.38
N LYS A 118 -1.68 37.66 -30.95
CA LYS A 118 -0.59 38.56 -30.50
C LYS A 118 -0.77 39.05 -29.07
N PHE A 119 -1.81 38.60 -28.38
CA PHE A 119 -2.21 39.14 -27.09
C PHE A 119 -1.52 38.42 -25.92
N ASN A 120 -0.91 39.16 -25.00
CA ASN A 120 -0.34 38.58 -23.77
C ASN A 120 -1.44 38.37 -22.73
N ALA A 121 -1.64 37.11 -22.31
CA ALA A 121 -2.70 36.74 -21.38
C ALA A 121 -2.51 37.28 -19.96
N ALA A 122 -1.28 37.59 -19.54
CA ALA A 122 -1.02 38.19 -18.22
C ALA A 122 -1.59 39.62 -18.11
N ASN A 123 -1.80 40.29 -19.25
CA ASN A 123 -2.39 41.63 -19.32
C ASN A 123 -3.92 41.62 -19.42
N ALA A 124 -4.53 40.44 -19.46
CA ALA A 124 -5.96 40.31 -19.67
C ALA A 124 -6.76 40.68 -18.41
N ASN A 125 -7.93 41.30 -18.63
CA ASN A 125 -8.91 41.53 -17.58
C ASN A 125 -9.97 40.41 -17.66
N TRP A 126 -9.88 39.45 -16.74
CA TRP A 126 -10.67 38.23 -16.71
C TRP A 126 -11.96 38.41 -15.94
N PHE A 127 -13.09 37.98 -16.51
CA PHE A 127 -14.37 37.86 -15.81
C PHE A 127 -14.82 36.40 -15.77
N LYS A 128 -15.43 35.97 -14.66
CA LYS A 128 -15.82 34.57 -14.44
C LYS A 128 -17.19 34.28 -15.07
N ILE A 129 -17.26 33.26 -15.92
CA ILE A 129 -18.50 32.85 -16.62
C ILE A 129 -19.05 31.49 -16.16
N GLY A 130 -18.26 30.70 -15.44
CA GLY A 130 -18.69 29.41 -14.91
C GLY A 130 -17.79 28.93 -13.78
N GLN A 131 -18.39 28.22 -12.83
CA GLN A 131 -17.67 27.53 -11.76
C GLN A 131 -18.45 26.28 -11.34
N SER A 132 -17.74 25.23 -10.98
CA SER A 132 -18.32 23.97 -10.51
C SER A 132 -17.42 23.40 -9.42
N GLY A 133 -18.03 23.01 -8.30
CA GLY A 133 -17.30 22.61 -7.08
C GLY A 133 -17.72 21.22 -6.63
N GLN A 134 -18.03 21.10 -5.34
CA GLN A 134 -18.54 19.88 -4.73
C GLN A 134 -20.07 19.89 -4.72
N SER A 135 -20.68 18.74 -5.01
CA SER A 135 -22.12 18.48 -4.82
C SER A 135 -22.28 17.15 -4.09
N ASN A 136 -23.09 17.13 -3.02
CA ASN A 136 -23.29 15.95 -2.16
C ASN A 136 -21.99 15.28 -1.70
N GLY A 137 -20.99 16.08 -1.33
CA GLY A 137 -19.70 15.57 -0.85
C GLY A 137 -18.75 15.08 -1.96
N VAL A 138 -19.13 15.13 -3.24
CA VAL A 138 -18.30 14.66 -4.36
C VAL A 138 -17.91 15.82 -5.28
N TRP A 139 -16.64 15.90 -5.65
CA TRP A 139 -16.10 16.97 -6.50
C TRP A 139 -16.41 16.75 -7.98
N THR A 140 -16.60 17.85 -8.71
CA THR A 140 -16.82 17.84 -10.16
C THR A 140 -15.70 17.12 -10.94
N GLN A 141 -14.45 17.16 -10.46
CA GLN A 141 -13.34 16.40 -11.05
C GLN A 141 -13.57 14.89 -11.01
N GLN A 142 -14.04 14.35 -9.88
CA GLN A 142 -14.37 12.94 -9.70
C GLN A 142 -15.63 12.53 -10.48
N GLN A 143 -16.67 13.37 -10.47
CA GLN A 143 -17.93 13.07 -11.16
C GLN A 143 -17.78 13.09 -12.69
N GLY A 144 -16.92 13.96 -13.21
CA GLY A 144 -16.83 14.27 -14.63
C GLY A 144 -15.47 13.95 -15.24
N VAL A 145 -14.48 14.80 -14.97
CA VAL A 145 -13.24 14.89 -15.74
C VAL A 145 -12.42 13.60 -15.68
N GLN A 146 -12.36 12.94 -14.53
CA GLN A 146 -11.69 11.64 -14.37
C GLN A 146 -12.30 10.55 -15.26
N ASN A 147 -13.60 10.63 -15.52
CA ASN A 147 -14.33 9.67 -16.36
C ASN A 147 -14.38 10.10 -17.84
N GLY A 148 -13.52 11.04 -18.24
CA GLY A 148 -13.43 11.53 -19.62
C GLY A 148 -14.58 12.46 -20.04
N ARG A 149 -15.38 12.96 -19.09
CA ARG A 149 -16.41 13.97 -19.39
C ARG A 149 -15.77 15.37 -19.48
N PRO A 150 -16.18 16.20 -20.45
CA PRO A 150 -15.61 17.54 -20.58
C PRO A 150 -16.09 18.50 -19.51
N SER A 151 -15.24 19.47 -19.16
CA SER A 151 -15.68 20.66 -18.43
C SER A 151 -16.50 21.54 -19.38
N THR A 152 -17.69 21.97 -18.99
CA THR A 152 -18.62 22.69 -19.88
C THR A 152 -18.91 24.10 -19.36
N ALA A 153 -18.89 25.09 -20.26
CA ALA A 153 -19.26 26.47 -19.97
C ALA A 153 -20.10 27.08 -21.09
N LYS A 154 -21.05 27.96 -20.77
CA LYS A 154 -21.89 28.67 -21.75
C LYS A 154 -21.39 30.11 -21.90
N ILE A 155 -21.15 30.53 -23.14
CA ILE A 155 -20.79 31.92 -23.45
C ILE A 155 -22.00 32.81 -23.14
N PRO A 156 -21.82 33.97 -22.48
CA PRO A 156 -22.93 34.88 -22.19
C PRO A 156 -23.67 35.27 -23.48
N SER A 157 -25.00 35.16 -23.49
CA SER A 157 -25.87 35.44 -24.66
C SER A 157 -25.82 36.90 -25.12
N GLY A 158 -25.47 37.81 -24.22
CA GLY A 158 -25.30 39.21 -24.57
C GLY A 158 -23.90 39.56 -25.09
N LEU A 159 -22.87 38.72 -24.95
CA LEU A 159 -21.46 39.13 -25.10
C LEU A 159 -21.18 39.88 -26.42
N ALA A 160 -20.45 40.99 -26.34
CA ALA A 160 -20.07 41.79 -27.51
C ALA A 160 -19.21 40.98 -28.51
N PRO A 161 -19.32 41.27 -29.83
CA PRO A 161 -18.49 40.62 -30.83
C PRO A 161 -17.03 41.02 -30.68
N GLY A 162 -16.13 40.08 -30.94
CA GLY A 162 -14.69 40.30 -30.81
C GLY A 162 -13.91 39.00 -30.63
N GLU A 163 -12.58 39.12 -30.51
CA GLU A 163 -11.73 37.99 -30.14
C GLU A 163 -11.49 37.98 -28.63
N TYR A 164 -11.66 36.80 -28.04
CA TYR A 164 -11.59 36.55 -26.61
C TYR A 164 -10.68 35.37 -26.31
N LEU A 165 -9.99 35.43 -25.18
CA LEU A 165 -9.46 34.23 -24.53
C LEU A 165 -10.54 33.65 -23.61
N ILE A 166 -10.79 32.36 -23.70
CA ILE A 166 -11.51 31.60 -22.69
C ILE A 166 -10.50 30.76 -21.91
N ARG A 167 -10.43 30.96 -20.60
CA ARG A 167 -9.54 30.27 -19.66
C ARG A 167 -10.35 29.26 -18.89
N ASN A 168 -10.11 27.96 -19.11
CA ASN A 168 -10.65 26.90 -18.28
C ASN A 168 -9.56 26.40 -17.34
N GLU A 169 -9.91 26.18 -16.08
CA GLU A 169 -8.95 25.84 -15.04
C GLU A 169 -9.49 24.71 -14.17
N ILE A 170 -8.62 23.74 -13.91
CA ILE A 170 -8.74 22.82 -12.81
C ILE A 170 -7.85 23.30 -11.66
N ILE A 171 -8.38 23.32 -10.43
CA ILE A 171 -7.56 23.47 -9.23
C ILE A 171 -7.52 22.14 -8.50
N GLY A 172 -6.32 21.54 -8.41
CA GLY A 172 -6.07 20.36 -7.58
C GLY A 172 -5.95 20.76 -6.12
N LEU A 173 -6.87 20.25 -5.29
CA LEU A 173 -6.89 20.53 -3.84
C LEU A 173 -6.30 19.41 -2.99
N HIS A 174 -5.67 18.41 -3.60
CA HIS A 174 -5.14 17.23 -2.89
C HIS A 174 -4.04 17.55 -1.89
N ASN A 175 -3.37 18.68 -2.05
CA ASN A 175 -2.35 19.18 -1.12
C ASN A 175 -2.76 20.53 -0.48
N ALA A 176 -3.99 21.00 -0.69
CA ALA A 176 -4.42 22.35 -0.34
C ALA A 176 -4.74 22.58 1.14
N MET A 177 -4.47 21.63 2.05
CA MET A 177 -4.66 21.82 3.50
C MET A 177 -3.63 22.77 4.11
N SER A 178 -2.59 23.16 3.35
CA SER A 178 -1.59 24.15 3.73
C SER A 178 -1.49 25.26 2.68
N PRO A 179 -1.19 26.52 3.08
CA PRO A 179 -0.95 27.61 2.15
C PRO A 179 0.10 27.26 1.09
N GLY A 180 -0.23 27.48 -0.18
CA GLY A 180 0.65 27.15 -1.31
C GLY A 180 0.61 25.69 -1.78
N GLY A 181 -0.24 24.85 -1.17
CA GLY A 181 -0.42 23.46 -1.59
C GLY A 181 -1.42 23.24 -2.73
N ALA A 182 -2.22 24.24 -3.10
CA ALA A 182 -3.13 24.15 -4.24
C ALA A 182 -2.36 24.15 -5.58
N GLU A 183 -2.75 23.27 -6.50
CA GLU A 183 -2.14 23.14 -7.82
C GLU A 183 -3.08 23.68 -8.90
N PHE A 184 -2.62 24.67 -9.67
CA PHE A 184 -3.41 25.34 -10.71
C PHE A 184 -3.06 24.79 -12.09
N TYR A 185 -4.09 24.39 -12.84
CA TYR A 185 -3.98 23.94 -14.23
C TYR A 185 -4.81 24.85 -15.14
N PRO A 186 -4.34 26.08 -15.42
CA PRO A 186 -5.00 26.97 -16.38
C PRO A 186 -4.70 26.56 -17.83
N SER A 187 -5.71 26.63 -18.68
CA SER A 187 -5.57 26.48 -20.13
C SER A 187 -6.40 27.52 -20.87
N CYS A 188 -5.81 28.15 -21.88
CA CYS A 188 -6.44 29.24 -22.64
C CYS A 188 -6.73 28.83 -24.09
N THR A 189 -7.95 29.14 -24.54
CA THR A 189 -8.39 28.90 -25.92
C THR A 189 -8.81 30.22 -26.57
N GLN A 190 -8.42 30.41 -27.84
CA GLN A 190 -8.72 31.60 -28.63
C GLN A 190 -10.06 31.46 -29.32
N LEU A 191 -11.00 32.35 -29.01
CA LEU A 191 -12.34 32.38 -29.59
C LEU A 191 -12.56 33.67 -30.37
N LYS A 192 -13.32 33.57 -31.46
CA LYS A 192 -13.91 34.72 -32.17
C LYS A 192 -15.42 34.67 -31.99
N VAL A 193 -15.92 35.57 -31.15
CA VAL A 193 -17.35 35.72 -30.85
C VAL A 193 -17.99 36.61 -31.92
N THR A 194 -19.02 36.11 -32.58
CA THR A 194 -19.81 36.85 -33.59
C THR A 194 -21.07 37.48 -32.96
N GLY A 195 -21.89 38.19 -33.74
CA GLY A 195 -23.17 38.76 -33.29
C GLY A 195 -23.12 40.25 -32.96
N ASN A 196 -24.19 40.76 -32.33
CA ASN A 196 -24.44 42.19 -32.13
C ASN A 196 -24.59 42.59 -30.65
N GLY A 197 -24.03 41.79 -29.75
CA GLY A 197 -24.06 42.06 -28.31
C GLY A 197 -23.34 43.35 -27.90
N SER A 198 -23.70 43.90 -26.75
CA SER A 198 -23.15 45.15 -26.18
C SER A 198 -22.84 45.21 -24.67
N PRO A 199 -23.13 44.21 -23.80
CA PRO A 199 -22.83 44.25 -22.39
C PRO A 199 -21.31 44.13 -22.15
N LYS A 200 -20.84 44.98 -21.26
CA LYS A 200 -19.48 44.93 -20.73
C LYS A 200 -19.48 44.09 -19.46
N PRO A 201 -18.60 43.09 -19.35
CA PRO A 201 -18.47 42.28 -18.13
C PRO A 201 -18.10 43.15 -16.93
N SER A 202 -18.78 42.97 -15.80
CA SER A 202 -18.43 43.56 -14.50
C SER A 202 -17.51 42.64 -13.70
N ASN A 203 -16.84 43.17 -12.66
CA ASN A 203 -16.00 42.42 -11.71
C ASN A 203 -14.84 41.64 -12.35
N THR A 204 -13.99 42.36 -13.10
CA THR A 204 -12.79 41.77 -13.71
C THR A 204 -11.62 41.67 -12.74
N VAL A 205 -10.75 40.69 -12.96
CA VAL A 205 -9.49 40.47 -12.23
C VAL A 205 -8.32 40.20 -13.17
N LYS A 206 -7.09 40.30 -12.68
CA LYS A 206 -5.88 39.90 -13.40
C LYS A 206 -5.33 38.59 -12.88
N PHE A 207 -4.64 37.83 -13.73
CA PHE A 207 -3.83 36.68 -13.30
C PHE A 207 -2.40 36.93 -13.75
N PRO A 208 -1.42 37.04 -12.82
CA PRO A 208 -1.53 36.94 -11.35
C PRO A 208 -2.28 38.13 -10.68
N GLY A 209 -2.78 37.91 -9.46
CA GLY A 209 -3.46 38.93 -8.62
C GLY A 209 -4.92 38.63 -8.26
N GLY A 210 -5.60 37.81 -9.06
CA GLY A 210 -7.00 37.41 -8.86
C GLY A 210 -7.19 36.33 -7.79
N TYR A 211 -6.12 35.63 -7.42
CA TYR A 211 -6.07 34.68 -6.31
C TYR A 211 -5.08 35.16 -5.26
N LYS A 212 -5.40 34.89 -4.00
CA LYS A 212 -4.46 35.05 -2.88
C LYS A 212 -4.16 33.68 -2.32
N THR A 213 -2.90 33.43 -1.95
CA THR A 213 -2.47 32.14 -1.37
C THR A 213 -3.26 31.76 -0.11
N SER A 214 -3.84 32.75 0.59
CA SER A 214 -4.66 32.57 1.78
C SER A 214 -6.17 32.49 1.50
N ASP A 215 -6.62 32.45 0.24
CA ASP A 215 -8.04 32.31 -0.08
C ASP A 215 -8.57 30.99 0.49
N LYS A 216 -9.75 31.03 1.13
CA LYS A 216 -10.34 29.86 1.81
C LYS A 216 -10.59 28.68 0.87
N GLY A 217 -10.76 28.92 -0.42
CA GLY A 217 -10.89 27.88 -1.44
C GLY A 217 -9.56 27.27 -1.91
N LEU A 218 -8.43 27.87 -1.53
CA LEU A 218 -7.06 27.44 -1.86
C LEU A 218 -6.31 26.90 -0.63
N VAL A 219 -6.80 27.20 0.57
CA VAL A 219 -6.45 26.54 1.82
C VAL A 219 -7.69 25.80 2.34
N PHE A 220 -7.94 24.61 1.81
CA PHE A 220 -9.18 23.86 2.00
C PHE A 220 -8.90 22.37 2.21
N ASP A 221 -9.59 21.76 3.18
CA ASP A 221 -9.61 20.31 3.36
C ASP A 221 -10.65 19.69 2.42
N ALA A 222 -10.17 19.22 1.26
CA ALA A 222 -11.02 18.64 0.23
C ALA A 222 -11.47 17.20 0.51
N TYR A 223 -11.01 16.58 1.61
CA TYR A 223 -11.22 15.16 1.91
C TYR A 223 -12.26 14.89 2.99
N THR A 224 -12.56 15.86 3.85
CA THR A 224 -13.57 15.70 4.90
C THR A 224 -15.00 15.84 4.31
N PRO A 225 -15.82 14.77 4.30
CA PRO A 225 -17.21 14.87 3.85
C PRO A 225 -17.99 15.80 4.79
N GLY A 226 -18.60 16.85 4.23
CA GLY A 226 -19.32 17.87 5.01
C GLY A 226 -18.43 18.94 5.67
N GLY A 227 -17.15 19.07 5.26
CA GLY A 227 -16.15 20.02 5.76
C GLY A 227 -16.43 21.51 5.48
N GLY A 228 -17.69 21.94 5.45
CA GLY A 228 -18.14 23.31 5.19
C GLY A 228 -18.42 23.62 3.73
N SER A 229 -19.10 24.74 3.48
CA SER A 229 -19.38 25.23 2.13
C SER A 229 -18.09 25.68 1.44
N TYR A 230 -17.79 25.10 0.26
CA TYR A 230 -16.61 25.47 -0.51
C TYR A 230 -16.73 26.88 -1.09
N SER A 231 -15.80 27.76 -0.72
CA SER A 231 -15.75 29.13 -1.24
C SER A 231 -14.84 29.21 -2.45
N PHE A 232 -15.40 29.49 -3.63
CA PHE A 232 -14.61 29.63 -4.85
C PHE A 232 -13.68 30.84 -4.79
N PRO A 233 -12.39 30.70 -5.17
CA PRO A 233 -11.48 31.83 -5.26
C PRO A 233 -11.80 32.73 -6.47
N GLY A 234 -11.27 33.95 -6.46
CA GLY A 234 -11.46 34.94 -7.53
C GLY A 234 -12.80 35.69 -7.47
N PRO A 235 -13.16 36.43 -8.54
CA PRO A 235 -14.35 37.28 -8.55
C PRO A 235 -15.65 36.46 -8.57
N SER A 236 -16.76 37.13 -8.29
CA SER A 236 -18.10 36.57 -8.49
C SER A 236 -18.39 36.31 -9.98
N LEU A 237 -19.38 35.47 -10.26
CA LEU A 237 -19.86 35.25 -11.63
C LEU A 237 -20.37 36.57 -12.23
N SER A 238 -20.00 36.86 -13.47
CA SER A 238 -20.52 38.03 -14.18
C SER A 238 -22.04 37.87 -14.37
N ARG A 239 -22.83 38.73 -13.72
CA ARG A 239 -24.30 38.65 -13.67
C ARG A 239 -24.92 38.68 -15.08
N ARG A 240 -25.83 37.73 -15.36
CA ARG A 240 -26.82 37.78 -16.45
C ARG A 240 -27.80 38.92 -16.16
N GLU A 241 -28.04 39.83 -17.10
CA GLU A 241 -29.42 40.30 -17.26
C GLU A 241 -30.18 39.13 -17.91
N LEU A 242 -30.99 38.46 -17.10
CA LEU A 242 -31.90 37.39 -17.54
C LEU A 242 -33.10 38.06 -18.21
N SER A 243 -33.29 37.84 -19.52
CA SER A 243 -34.59 38.00 -20.17
C SER A 243 -35.50 36.83 -19.76
N GLU A 244 -36.76 37.13 -19.45
CA GLU A 244 -37.78 36.31 -18.77
C GLU A 244 -38.26 35.01 -19.48
N ASP A 245 -37.51 34.42 -20.42
CA ASP A 245 -38.07 33.39 -21.33
C ASP A 245 -37.37 32.02 -21.31
N ASP A 246 -36.85 31.58 -20.17
CA ASP A 246 -36.22 30.24 -20.06
C ASP A 246 -36.58 29.58 -18.71
N SER A 247 -37.88 29.37 -18.47
CA SER A 247 -38.42 28.62 -17.33
C SER A 247 -38.67 27.16 -17.69
N ASP A 248 -37.62 26.40 -17.98
CA ASP A 248 -37.68 24.93 -18.05
C ASP A 248 -36.28 24.31 -17.88
N TYR A 249 -35.54 24.72 -16.84
CA TYR A 249 -34.43 23.92 -16.32
C TYR A 249 -34.29 24.19 -14.82
N GLU A 250 -34.73 23.22 -14.02
CA GLU A 250 -34.76 23.25 -12.57
C GLU A 250 -33.34 23.39 -12.00
N PHE A 251 -33.10 24.53 -11.33
CA PHE A 251 -31.90 24.85 -10.60
C PHE A 251 -32.25 24.76 -9.11
N VAL A 252 -31.83 23.68 -8.44
CA VAL A 252 -31.99 23.58 -6.98
C VAL A 252 -30.80 24.26 -6.33
N ALA A 253 -30.96 25.56 -6.06
CA ALA A 253 -30.36 26.20 -4.91
C ALA A 253 -31.42 26.21 -3.82
N ASP A 254 -31.05 25.95 -2.57
CA ASP A 254 -31.74 26.62 -1.48
C ASP A 254 -30.82 26.85 -0.29
N GLU A 255 -30.96 28.08 0.21
CA GLU A 255 -30.34 28.66 1.39
C GLU A 255 -31.43 28.80 2.47
N ASP A 256 -30.98 28.96 3.71
CA ASP A 256 -31.71 28.98 4.97
C ASP A 256 -32.64 30.21 5.17
N THR A 257 -33.78 30.03 5.86
CA THR A 257 -34.28 30.79 7.06
C THR A 257 -35.82 31.02 7.18
N THR A 258 -36.36 30.52 8.31
CA THR A 258 -37.37 31.06 9.27
C THR A 258 -38.89 31.23 8.99
N GLU A 259 -39.67 30.70 9.96
CA GLU A 259 -40.90 31.20 10.65
C GLU A 259 -42.31 30.55 10.43
N SER A 260 -42.86 30.02 11.55
CA SER A 260 -44.25 29.89 12.09
C SER A 260 -45.43 29.33 11.25
N ASP A 261 -46.14 28.28 11.71
CA ASP A 261 -47.31 28.35 12.63
C ASP A 261 -48.02 26.97 12.89
N ASP A 262 -48.80 26.94 13.97
CA ASP A 262 -49.41 25.81 14.73
C ASP A 262 -50.75 25.25 14.19
N SER A 263 -51.06 23.94 14.44
CA SER A 263 -52.33 23.43 15.02
C SER A 263 -52.60 21.92 14.83
N THR A 264 -52.50 21.19 15.96
CA THR A 264 -53.32 20.09 16.53
C THR A 264 -54.20 19.15 15.66
N THR A 265 -54.02 17.82 15.80
CA THR A 265 -54.98 16.87 16.45
C THR A 265 -54.48 15.40 16.48
N GLU A 266 -54.73 14.69 17.60
CA GLU A 266 -54.40 13.29 17.96
C GLU A 266 -55.72 12.44 18.12
N PRO A 267 -55.73 11.12 18.47
CA PRO A 267 -55.15 9.93 17.83
C PRO A 267 -56.14 8.71 17.80
N ALA A 268 -55.87 7.61 17.08
CA ALA A 268 -56.53 6.32 17.39
C ALA A 268 -55.83 5.03 16.88
N ARG A 269 -55.34 4.25 17.87
CA ARG A 269 -55.41 2.78 18.07
C ARG A 269 -54.61 1.80 17.19
N LEU A 270 -53.57 1.27 17.84
CA LEU A 270 -52.87 -0.01 17.63
C LEU A 270 -53.75 -1.25 17.92
N PHE A 271 -53.33 -2.42 17.39
CA PHE A 271 -53.07 -3.66 18.17
C PHE A 271 -52.15 -4.64 17.38
N PRO A 272 -51.42 -5.57 18.04
CA PRO A 272 -49.98 -5.78 17.83
C PRO A 272 -49.60 -7.26 17.57
N CYS A 273 -48.31 -7.54 17.33
CA CYS A 273 -47.75 -8.86 17.65
C CYS A 273 -46.30 -8.73 18.11
N CYS A 274 -46.04 -9.17 19.34
CA CYS A 274 -44.73 -9.19 20.01
C CYS A 274 -44.20 -10.63 20.07
N ILE A 275 -42.88 -10.81 19.94
CA ILE A 275 -42.12 -11.87 20.64
C ILE A 275 -40.97 -11.18 21.42
N GLY A 276 -40.85 -11.50 22.71
CA GLY A 276 -40.28 -10.72 23.84
C GLY A 276 -38.78 -10.39 23.84
N ASN A 277 -38.33 -9.26 24.44
CA ASN A 277 -38.06 -8.92 25.87
C ASN A 277 -36.75 -9.57 26.40
N LEU A 278 -35.80 -8.93 27.09
CA LEU A 278 -35.52 -7.57 27.62
C LEU A 278 -34.01 -7.56 27.97
N GLY A 279 -33.26 -6.53 27.64
CA GLY A 279 -32.95 -5.45 28.58
C GLY A 279 -32.57 -4.18 27.82
N GLY A 280 -33.35 -3.12 28.06
CA GLY A 280 -33.54 -1.96 27.18
C GLY A 280 -32.30 -1.08 26.95
N ARG A 281 -32.28 -0.21 25.94
CA ARG A 281 -33.37 0.54 25.31
C ARG A 281 -33.25 0.58 23.79
N LYS A 282 -34.41 0.69 23.15
CA LYS A 282 -34.68 0.83 21.71
C LYS A 282 -34.74 2.32 21.34
N ASP A 283 -34.49 2.64 20.08
CA ASP A 283 -35.39 3.48 19.27
C ASP A 283 -35.27 3.09 17.79
N CYS A 284 -36.43 2.91 17.14
CA CYS A 284 -36.63 2.33 15.81
C CYS A 284 -37.10 3.39 14.79
N ILE A 285 -36.82 3.11 13.51
CA ILE A 285 -37.14 3.86 12.28
C ILE A 285 -38.56 3.51 11.78
N GLN A 286 -39.27 4.44 11.14
CA GLN A 286 -40.60 4.23 10.53
C GLN A 286 -40.61 4.62 9.02
N TRP A 287 -41.29 3.84 8.16
CA TRP A 287 -41.46 4.03 6.70
C TRP A 287 -42.93 4.26 6.33
N THR A 288 -43.20 5.00 5.24
CA THR A 288 -44.52 5.15 4.59
C THR A 288 -44.44 4.94 3.07
N MET A 289 -45.52 4.44 2.45
CA MET A 289 -45.66 4.10 1.01
C MET A 289 -46.88 4.77 0.35
N GLY A 290 -46.73 5.15 -0.92
CA GLY A 290 -47.77 5.42 -1.94
C GLY A 290 -47.13 6.05 -3.18
N GLY A 291 -46.95 5.40 -4.35
CA GLY A 291 -47.91 5.08 -5.43
C GLY A 291 -47.98 6.26 -6.43
N GLN A 292 -47.72 6.24 -7.74
CA GLN A 292 -47.91 5.28 -8.85
C GLN A 292 -46.88 5.50 -10.00
N HIS A 293 -46.60 4.47 -10.82
CA HIS A 293 -45.74 4.47 -12.02
C HIS A 293 -46.56 4.27 -13.32
N PRO A 294 -46.01 4.63 -14.51
CA PRO A 294 -46.06 3.77 -15.70
C PRO A 294 -44.65 3.29 -16.14
N PRO A 295 -44.54 2.27 -17.02
CA PRO A 295 -43.44 1.31 -17.00
C PRO A 295 -42.32 1.63 -18.00
N ASN A 296 -41.06 1.49 -17.55
CA ASN A 296 -39.88 0.96 -18.28
C ASN A 296 -38.59 1.53 -17.67
N ALA A 297 -37.93 0.79 -16.77
CA ALA A 297 -36.48 0.78 -16.61
C ALA A 297 -36.09 -0.21 -15.50
N GLU A 298 -35.08 -1.02 -15.80
CA GLU A 298 -34.54 -2.09 -14.96
C GLU A 298 -33.82 -1.58 -13.70
N SER A 299 -33.76 -2.47 -12.72
CA SER A 299 -33.39 -2.35 -11.31
C SER A 299 -32.04 -1.71 -10.98
N ASN A 300 -32.03 -0.81 -9.98
CA ASN A 300 -30.86 -0.37 -9.21
C ASN A 300 -31.11 -0.64 -7.70
N PRO A 301 -30.11 -1.05 -6.89
CA PRO A 301 -30.32 -1.33 -5.46
C PRO A 301 -30.36 -0.05 -4.59
N MET A 302 -31.36 0.04 -3.71
CA MET A 302 -31.56 1.12 -2.72
C MET A 302 -30.52 1.09 -1.58
N TYR A 303 -30.12 2.27 -1.07
CA TYR A 303 -29.43 2.46 0.22
C TYR A 303 -30.30 3.30 1.16
N CYS A 304 -30.31 2.95 2.46
CA CYS A 304 -30.98 3.68 3.55
C CYS A 304 -30.17 4.90 4.02
N GLU A 305 -30.85 6.00 4.34
CA GLU A 305 -30.28 7.23 4.90
C GLU A 305 -30.72 7.41 6.38
N ILE A 306 -29.80 7.82 7.27
CA ILE A 306 -30.10 8.16 8.67
C ILE A 306 -29.93 9.68 8.81
N LYS A 307 -31.02 10.42 9.00
CA LYS A 307 -30.96 11.82 9.46
C LYS A 307 -30.77 11.85 10.98
N ARG A 308 -29.83 12.67 11.47
CA ARG A 308 -29.66 12.95 12.90
C ARG A 308 -29.62 14.47 13.06
N ASP A 309 -30.55 14.98 13.86
CA ASP A 309 -30.71 16.42 14.10
C ASP A 309 -29.50 17.01 14.83
N ALA A 310 -29.14 18.22 14.42
CA ALA A 310 -28.09 19.04 15.00
C ALA A 310 -28.70 19.93 16.09
N GLU A 311 -28.28 19.77 17.34
CA GLU A 311 -28.12 20.87 18.31
C GLU A 311 -27.57 20.34 19.63
N THR A 312 -26.34 20.77 19.98
CA THR A 312 -25.82 21.14 21.31
C THR A 312 -24.30 21.05 21.29
N VAL A 313 -23.63 22.21 21.29
CA VAL A 313 -22.20 22.34 21.54
C VAL A 313 -21.97 22.41 23.05
N PRO A 314 -21.13 21.56 23.66
CA PRO A 314 -20.47 21.91 24.91
C PRO A 314 -19.05 22.40 24.62
N ARG A 315 -18.73 23.56 25.21
CA ARG A 315 -17.40 24.14 25.27
C ARG A 315 -16.38 23.16 25.85
N THR A 316 -15.14 23.31 25.40
CA THR A 316 -13.92 22.68 25.91
C THR A 316 -13.90 22.55 27.42
N PRO A 317 -13.38 21.44 27.94
CA PRO A 317 -12.71 21.56 29.22
C PRO A 317 -11.36 20.79 29.23
N ASP A 318 -10.44 21.24 30.12
CA ASP A 318 -9.07 20.75 30.44
C ASP A 318 -9.02 19.42 31.21
N TRP A 319 -8.36 18.36 30.67
CA TRP A 319 -8.24 17.06 31.36
C TRP A 319 -6.76 16.75 31.63
N PRO A 320 -6.39 16.70 32.92
CA PRO A 320 -5.99 15.43 33.49
C PRO A 320 -6.81 15.11 34.75
N ARG A 321 -7.31 13.87 34.82
CA ARG A 321 -8.06 13.21 35.92
C ARG A 321 -9.59 13.17 35.79
N ARG A 322 -10.12 12.29 34.94
CA ARG A 322 -11.33 11.48 35.24
C ARG A 322 -11.54 10.36 34.23
N TRP A 323 -11.10 9.15 34.55
CA TRP A 323 -11.56 7.94 33.84
C TRP A 323 -11.81 6.83 34.87
N LYS A 324 -13.03 6.84 35.41
CA LYS A 324 -13.63 5.69 36.10
C LYS A 324 -15.13 5.72 35.74
N ARG A 325 -15.57 4.67 35.05
CA ARG A 325 -16.87 4.44 34.38
C ARG A 325 -16.94 5.01 32.97
N ASP A 326 -16.74 4.13 31.99
CA ASP A 326 -17.73 3.87 30.93
C ASP A 326 -17.54 2.45 30.36
N GLY A 327 -18.64 1.70 30.27
CA GLY A 327 -18.68 0.27 29.95
C GLY A 327 -18.33 -0.11 28.51
N ALA A 328 -18.05 0.87 27.63
CA ALA A 328 -17.70 0.64 26.24
C ALA A 328 -16.31 -0.01 26.04
N VAL A 329 -15.39 0.18 27.00
CA VAL A 329 -14.04 -0.42 26.98
C VAL A 329 -14.11 -1.94 27.18
N ASN A 330 -15.05 -2.43 27.98
CA ASN A 330 -15.19 -3.86 28.25
C ASN A 330 -15.79 -4.62 27.06
N THR A 331 -16.72 -4.03 26.31
CA THR A 331 -17.32 -4.67 25.13
C THR A 331 -16.35 -4.70 23.95
N ALA A 332 -15.50 -3.68 23.77
CA ALA A 332 -14.43 -3.69 22.76
C ALA A 332 -13.33 -4.70 23.10
N LEU A 333 -12.91 -4.81 24.37
CA LEU A 333 -11.97 -5.83 24.84
C LEU A 333 -12.55 -7.26 24.71
N GLN A 334 -13.85 -7.45 24.97
CA GLN A 334 -14.52 -8.75 24.84
C GLN A 334 -14.72 -9.16 23.37
N ASN A 335 -15.07 -8.22 22.47
CA ASN A 335 -15.20 -8.48 21.03
C ASN A 335 -13.84 -8.71 20.35
N PHE A 336 -12.78 -8.06 20.85
CA PHE A 336 -11.41 -8.31 20.36
C PHE A 336 -10.87 -9.67 20.83
N ALA A 337 -11.20 -10.09 22.05
CA ALA A 337 -10.92 -11.43 22.56
C ALA A 337 -11.62 -12.55 21.78
N SER A 338 -12.66 -12.25 20.99
CA SER A 338 -13.50 -13.27 20.32
C SER A 338 -13.33 -13.36 18.80
N CYS A 339 -12.72 -12.37 18.10
CA CYS A 339 -12.60 -12.42 16.62
C CYS A 339 -11.18 -12.51 16.03
N GLN A 340 -10.10 -12.15 16.74
CA GLN A 340 -8.72 -12.31 16.22
C GLN A 340 -7.72 -12.85 17.25
N LEU A 341 -8.01 -12.70 18.54
CA LEU A 341 -7.26 -13.34 19.61
C LEU A 341 -7.36 -14.89 19.58
N PRO A 342 -8.51 -15.54 19.31
CA PRO A 342 -8.60 -16.99 19.45
C PRO A 342 -7.80 -17.76 18.41
N THR A 343 -7.68 -17.28 17.17
CA THR A 343 -6.96 -18.02 16.12
C THR A 343 -5.46 -17.87 16.25
N LEU A 344 -4.95 -16.66 16.50
CA LEU A 344 -3.52 -16.42 16.69
C LEU A 344 -3.03 -16.87 18.07
N ILE A 345 -3.79 -16.66 19.16
CA ILE A 345 -3.45 -17.19 20.49
C ILE A 345 -3.67 -18.71 20.54
N SER A 346 -4.68 -19.30 19.89
CA SER A 346 -4.74 -20.77 19.79
C SER A 346 -3.55 -21.30 19.00
N PHE A 347 -3.12 -20.64 17.92
CA PHE A 347 -1.89 -21.01 17.22
C PHE A 347 -0.66 -20.85 18.13
N ILE A 348 -0.51 -19.74 18.87
CA ILE A 348 0.62 -19.44 19.77
C ILE A 348 0.62 -20.34 21.03
N VAL A 349 -0.54 -20.66 21.61
CA VAL A 349 -0.68 -21.55 22.78
C VAL A 349 -0.50 -23.01 22.35
N HIS A 350 -1.00 -23.40 21.17
CA HIS A 350 -0.71 -24.71 20.59
C HIS A 350 0.78 -24.83 20.21
N PHE A 351 1.39 -23.75 19.73
CA PHE A 351 2.81 -23.60 19.43
C PHE A 351 3.69 -23.69 20.69
N LEU A 352 3.38 -22.96 21.76
CA LEU A 352 4.07 -23.03 23.06
C LEU A 352 3.89 -24.40 23.72
N ARG A 353 2.71 -25.03 23.58
CA ARG A 353 2.45 -26.41 24.06
C ARG A 353 3.22 -27.47 23.26
N MET A 354 3.43 -27.28 21.96
CA MET A 354 4.27 -28.18 21.15
C MET A 354 5.76 -28.01 21.43
N ALA A 355 6.23 -26.78 21.64
CA ALA A 355 7.63 -26.49 21.98
C ALA A 355 8.04 -27.03 23.37
N THR A 356 7.14 -26.96 24.36
CA THR A 356 7.39 -27.47 25.72
C THR A 356 7.26 -29.00 25.83
N LYS A 357 6.34 -29.63 25.09
CA LYS A 357 6.16 -31.11 25.12
C LYS A 357 7.38 -31.90 24.66
N ARG A 358 8.27 -31.35 23.83
CA ARG A 358 9.46 -32.06 23.34
C ARG A 358 10.59 -32.18 24.38
N ARG A 359 10.51 -31.49 25.53
CA ARG A 359 11.51 -31.62 26.62
C ARG A 359 11.15 -32.66 27.69
N ALA A 360 9.90 -33.13 27.76
CA ALA A 360 9.47 -34.13 28.74
C ALA A 360 9.85 -35.60 28.39
N ARG A 361 10.65 -35.82 27.34
CA ARG A 361 11.10 -37.17 26.91
C ARG A 361 12.61 -37.40 26.95
N SER A 362 13.35 -36.56 27.68
CA SER A 362 14.76 -36.84 28.01
C SER A 362 15.01 -36.41 29.45
N GLY A 363 14.86 -37.37 30.35
CA GLY A 363 14.94 -37.18 31.80
C GLY A 363 14.59 -38.48 32.52
N SER A 364 15.15 -39.60 32.07
CA SER A 364 15.12 -40.84 32.84
C SER A 364 16.13 -40.73 33.96
N VAL A 365 15.61 -40.56 35.17
CA VAL A 365 16.32 -40.71 36.44
C VAL A 365 16.90 -42.13 36.50
N LEU A 366 18.21 -42.24 36.67
CA LEU A 366 18.91 -43.49 37.00
C LEU A 366 18.76 -43.77 38.50
N PRO A 367 18.40 -44.98 38.94
CA PRO A 367 18.73 -45.45 40.28
C PRO A 367 20.08 -46.20 40.27
N LEU A 368 20.86 -45.95 41.32
CA LEU A 368 22.09 -46.65 41.68
C LEU A 368 21.81 -48.13 42.01
N GLY A 369 22.75 -49.01 41.63
CA GLY A 369 23.11 -50.18 42.44
C GLY A 369 23.17 -51.53 41.73
N SER A 370 24.40 -51.98 41.45
CA SER A 370 25.04 -53.20 42.01
C SER A 370 25.88 -53.97 40.99
N ASN A 371 27.10 -54.29 41.43
CA ASN A 371 28.12 -55.02 40.71
C ASN A 371 27.71 -56.47 40.44
N THR A 372 27.97 -56.98 39.24
CA THR A 372 28.45 -58.36 39.05
C THR A 372 29.09 -58.50 37.67
N SER A 373 30.33 -58.99 37.69
CA SER A 373 31.20 -59.22 36.55
C SER A 373 30.81 -60.46 35.75
N THR A 374 30.72 -60.35 34.42
CA THR A 374 30.90 -61.49 33.49
C THR A 374 31.29 -60.97 32.11
N PRO A 375 32.33 -61.50 31.44
CA PRO A 375 32.76 -61.00 30.15
C PRO A 375 31.88 -61.59 29.04
N LYS A 376 31.19 -60.75 28.26
CA LYS A 376 30.48 -61.17 27.04
C LYS A 376 31.01 -60.44 25.81
N ARG A 377 31.75 -61.22 25.01
CA ARG A 377 31.83 -61.26 23.54
C ARG A 377 31.44 -59.98 22.80
N VAL A 378 32.44 -59.36 22.17
CA VAL A 378 32.29 -58.26 21.20
C VAL A 378 31.35 -58.70 20.06
N THR A 379 30.10 -58.26 20.14
CA THR A 379 29.18 -58.24 19.01
C THR A 379 29.28 -56.85 18.37
N SER A 380 29.45 -56.83 17.05
CA SER A 380 29.37 -55.63 16.21
C SER A 380 28.18 -54.74 16.62
N PRO A 381 28.34 -53.39 16.63
CA PRO A 381 27.29 -52.50 17.08
C PRO A 381 26.00 -52.77 16.28
N PRO A 382 24.83 -52.84 16.93
CA PRO A 382 23.59 -53.09 16.24
C PRO A 382 23.39 -51.97 15.21
N ARG A 383 23.23 -52.37 13.94
CA ARG A 383 22.87 -51.48 12.83
C ARG A 383 21.68 -50.64 13.30
N LYS A 384 21.90 -49.33 13.55
CA LYS A 384 20.85 -48.41 14.03
C LYS A 384 19.64 -48.58 13.10
N LYS A 385 18.52 -49.08 13.64
CA LYS A 385 17.26 -49.23 12.88
C LYS A 385 16.93 -47.87 12.25
N PRO A 386 16.50 -47.80 10.98
CA PRO A 386 16.16 -46.53 10.36
C PRO A 386 15.09 -45.85 11.23
N ARG A 387 15.42 -44.64 11.69
CA ARG A 387 14.58 -43.84 12.58
C ARG A 387 13.21 -43.66 11.90
N GLN A 388 12.14 -44.21 12.49
CA GLN A 388 10.79 -44.10 11.94
C GLN A 388 10.45 -42.62 11.77
N LYS A 389 10.04 -42.24 10.55
CA LYS A 389 9.59 -40.89 10.25
C LYS A 389 8.33 -40.60 11.07
N THR A 390 8.27 -39.42 11.67
CA THR A 390 7.08 -38.99 12.41
C THR A 390 5.90 -38.78 11.45
N LEU A 391 4.66 -38.87 11.94
CA LEU A 391 3.45 -38.61 11.13
C LEU A 391 3.54 -37.27 10.38
N ALA A 392 4.08 -36.24 11.04
CA ALA A 392 4.30 -34.92 10.45
C ALA A 392 5.34 -34.95 9.31
N GLN A 393 6.44 -35.69 9.47
CA GLN A 393 7.45 -35.86 8.41
C GLN A 393 6.92 -36.64 7.20
N THR A 394 5.95 -37.51 7.41
CA THR A 394 5.29 -38.26 6.33
C THR A 394 4.28 -37.39 5.57
N LEU A 395 3.47 -36.61 6.27
CA LEU A 395 2.47 -35.72 5.66
C LEU A 395 3.09 -34.49 4.97
N PHE A 396 4.17 -33.95 5.53
CA PHE A 396 4.80 -32.72 5.05
C PHE A 396 6.17 -32.97 4.39
N GLY A 397 6.43 -34.20 3.97
CA GLY A 397 7.65 -34.56 3.24
C GLY A 397 7.86 -33.76 1.95
N TRP A 398 6.77 -33.22 1.38
CA TRP A 398 6.83 -32.36 0.20
C TRP A 398 7.66 -31.10 0.44
N ALA A 399 7.66 -30.53 1.65
CA ALA A 399 8.34 -29.27 1.96
C ALA A 399 9.87 -29.37 1.88
N VAL A 400 10.42 -30.58 1.92
CA VAL A 400 11.86 -30.88 1.79
C VAL A 400 12.17 -31.76 0.58
N ASN A 401 11.21 -31.95 -0.33
CA ASN A 401 11.38 -32.72 -1.54
C ASN A 401 10.94 -31.88 -2.76
N PRO A 402 11.88 -31.47 -3.63
CA PRO A 402 11.57 -30.56 -4.74
C PRO A 402 10.61 -31.20 -5.76
N ALA A 403 10.68 -32.51 -6.00
CA ALA A 403 9.79 -33.17 -6.95
C ALA A 403 8.33 -33.17 -6.46
N GLN A 404 8.12 -33.43 -5.17
CA GLN A 404 6.79 -33.41 -4.57
C GLN A 404 6.22 -31.99 -4.50
N SER A 405 7.03 -31.01 -4.08
CA SER A 405 6.62 -29.60 -4.11
C SER A 405 6.26 -29.13 -5.52
N PHE A 406 7.05 -29.52 -6.53
CA PHE A 406 6.76 -29.20 -7.93
C PHE A 406 5.43 -29.79 -8.41
N CYS A 407 5.15 -31.07 -8.10
CA CYS A 407 3.86 -31.67 -8.43
C CYS A 407 2.68 -30.89 -7.83
N ILE A 408 2.80 -30.47 -6.55
CA ILE A 408 1.75 -29.67 -5.88
C ILE A 408 1.59 -28.30 -6.54
N LEU A 409 2.69 -27.64 -6.91
CA LEU A 409 2.66 -26.34 -7.61
C LEU A 409 1.99 -26.41 -8.99
N CYS A 410 2.16 -27.52 -9.70
CA CYS A 410 1.53 -27.73 -10.99
C CYS A 410 0.01 -27.85 -10.89
N VAL A 411 -0.56 -28.32 -9.77
CA VAL A 411 -2.01 -28.57 -9.67
C VAL A 411 -2.84 -27.29 -9.89
N PRO A 412 -2.68 -26.19 -9.12
CA PRO A 412 -3.44 -24.96 -9.37
C PRO A 412 -3.14 -24.33 -10.73
N LEU A 413 -1.93 -24.50 -11.25
CA LEU A 413 -1.52 -23.96 -12.55
C LEU A 413 -2.19 -24.69 -13.71
N LEU A 414 -2.23 -26.02 -13.67
CA LEU A 414 -2.95 -26.83 -14.65
C LEU A 414 -4.45 -26.59 -14.58
N LEU A 415 -5.00 -26.47 -13.37
CA LEU A 415 -6.42 -26.13 -13.17
C LEU A 415 -6.76 -24.74 -13.71
N TYR A 416 -5.88 -23.76 -13.51
CA TYR A 416 -6.02 -22.42 -14.08
C TYR A 416 -6.04 -22.45 -15.61
N VAL A 417 -5.06 -23.11 -16.25
CA VAL A 417 -4.99 -23.22 -17.71
C VAL A 417 -6.18 -24.00 -18.27
N ASN A 418 -6.57 -25.10 -17.63
CA ASN A 418 -7.73 -25.88 -18.05
C ASN A 418 -9.02 -25.04 -17.96
N TRP A 419 -9.18 -24.22 -16.91
CA TRP A 419 -10.29 -23.30 -16.82
C TRP A 419 -10.31 -22.29 -17.97
N GLU A 420 -9.18 -21.65 -18.29
CA GLU A 420 -9.10 -20.70 -19.43
C GLU A 420 -9.45 -21.35 -20.78
N LEU A 421 -9.12 -22.63 -20.96
CA LEU A 421 -9.47 -23.38 -22.16
C LEU A 421 -10.97 -23.67 -22.25
N VAL A 422 -11.59 -24.10 -21.15
CA VAL A 422 -13.03 -24.40 -21.09
C VAL A 422 -13.86 -23.11 -21.09
N ALA A 423 -13.36 -22.02 -20.50
CA ALA A 423 -14.04 -20.73 -20.45
C ALA A 423 -14.37 -20.14 -21.82
N ARG A 424 -13.63 -20.53 -22.87
CA ARG A 424 -13.95 -20.19 -24.28
C ARG A 424 -15.30 -20.72 -24.75
N TRP A 425 -15.82 -21.75 -24.09
CA TRP A 425 -17.08 -22.42 -24.39
C TRP A 425 -18.15 -22.20 -23.31
N MET A 426 -17.88 -21.35 -22.32
CA MET A 426 -18.80 -21.00 -21.23
C MET A 426 -19.27 -19.54 -21.33
N PRO A 427 -20.45 -19.18 -20.78
CA PRO A 427 -20.89 -17.80 -20.68
C PRO A 427 -19.86 -16.93 -19.91
N THR A 428 -19.65 -15.69 -20.36
CA THR A 428 -18.62 -14.75 -19.85
C THR A 428 -18.81 -14.30 -18.40
N SER A 429 -19.83 -14.78 -17.69
CA SER A 429 -20.21 -14.33 -16.34
C SER A 429 -19.33 -14.88 -15.21
N TYR A 430 -18.45 -15.87 -15.47
CA TYR A 430 -17.65 -16.53 -14.43
C TYR A 430 -16.14 -16.26 -14.57
N SER A 431 -15.57 -15.61 -13.57
CA SER A 431 -14.11 -15.42 -13.45
C SER A 431 -13.40 -16.71 -13.04
N ASN A 432 -12.14 -16.90 -13.47
CA ASN A 432 -11.34 -18.08 -13.13
C ASN A 432 -11.13 -18.24 -11.61
N PRO A 433 -11.61 -19.34 -10.98
CA PRO A 433 -11.51 -19.55 -9.54
C PRO A 433 -10.08 -19.84 -9.06
N PHE A 434 -9.17 -20.20 -9.97
CA PHE A 434 -7.77 -20.47 -9.65
C PHE A 434 -6.87 -19.24 -9.80
N HIS A 435 -7.39 -18.14 -10.38
CA HIS A 435 -6.66 -16.87 -10.52
C HIS A 435 -6.06 -16.37 -9.18
N PRO A 436 -6.77 -16.42 -8.04
CA PRO A 436 -6.24 -15.95 -6.75
C PRO A 436 -5.00 -16.69 -6.21
N PHE A 437 -4.74 -17.92 -6.67
CA PHE A 437 -3.56 -18.66 -6.23
C PHE A 437 -2.27 -18.12 -6.87
N ILE A 438 -2.37 -17.65 -8.12
CA ILE A 438 -1.21 -17.32 -8.97
C ILE A 438 -1.03 -15.80 -9.06
N PHE A 439 -2.12 -15.04 -9.11
CA PHE A 439 -2.10 -13.61 -9.39
C PHE A 439 -2.68 -12.80 -8.23
N LEU A 440 -2.29 -11.53 -8.18
CA LEU A 440 -2.81 -10.59 -7.19
C LEU A 440 -4.33 -10.44 -7.37
N SER A 441 -5.04 -10.49 -6.25
CA SER A 441 -6.50 -10.34 -6.20
C SER A 441 -6.89 -8.94 -5.72
N ASN A 442 -8.11 -8.51 -6.07
CA ASN A 442 -8.72 -7.23 -5.66
C ASN A 442 -8.03 -5.96 -6.20
N PRO A 443 -7.93 -5.80 -7.53
CA PRO A 443 -7.58 -4.51 -8.13
C PRO A 443 -8.70 -3.49 -7.85
N ILE A 444 -8.33 -2.26 -7.50
CA ILE A 444 -9.28 -1.19 -7.22
C ILE A 444 -9.65 -0.52 -8.55
N PRO A 445 -10.91 -0.67 -9.04
CA PRO A 445 -11.33 -0.05 -10.28
C PRO A 445 -11.36 1.49 -10.14
N GLY A 446 -11.07 2.21 -11.22
CA GLY A 446 -11.18 3.68 -11.24
C GLY A 446 -9.96 4.46 -10.73
N THR A 447 -8.79 3.81 -10.58
CA THR A 447 -7.54 4.49 -10.23
C THR A 447 -6.59 4.58 -11.44
N ASN A 448 -5.93 5.74 -11.64
CA ASN A 448 -5.03 6.00 -12.78
C ASN A 448 -3.78 5.10 -12.81
N LYS A 449 -3.43 4.51 -11.66
CA LYS A 449 -2.48 3.40 -11.52
C LYS A 449 -3.27 2.23 -10.97
N THR A 450 -3.07 1.02 -11.50
CA THR A 450 -3.71 -0.18 -10.94
C THR A 450 -3.26 -0.39 -9.49
N LEU A 451 -4.06 0.07 -8.53
CA LEU A 451 -3.84 -0.16 -7.11
C LEU A 451 -4.57 -1.43 -6.68
N TYR A 452 -4.07 -2.05 -5.62
CA TYR A 452 -4.68 -3.24 -5.05
C TYR A 452 -5.05 -3.00 -3.60
N ALA A 453 -6.26 -3.43 -3.23
CA ALA A 453 -6.70 -3.51 -1.86
C ALA A 453 -6.49 -4.94 -1.32
N LYS A 454 -6.52 -5.08 0.01
CA LYS A 454 -6.44 -6.40 0.66
C LYS A 454 -7.70 -7.22 0.38
N THR A 455 -7.59 -8.54 0.44
CA THR A 455 -8.75 -9.43 0.31
C THR A 455 -8.47 -10.78 0.96
N TYR A 456 -9.51 -11.49 1.41
CA TYR A 456 -9.37 -12.87 1.91
C TYR A 456 -8.76 -13.83 0.87
N LYS A 457 -8.91 -13.50 -0.42
CA LYS A 457 -8.26 -14.22 -1.53
C LYS A 457 -6.72 -14.20 -1.46
N ASP A 458 -6.14 -13.24 -0.74
CA ASP A 458 -4.68 -13.18 -0.52
C ASP A 458 -4.16 -14.40 0.27
N VAL A 459 -5.01 -15.08 1.06
CA VAL A 459 -4.64 -16.32 1.78
C VAL A 459 -4.34 -17.46 0.80
N LEU A 460 -5.09 -17.55 -0.31
CA LEU A 460 -4.86 -18.58 -1.34
C LEU A 460 -3.53 -18.34 -2.06
N PHE A 461 -3.24 -17.08 -2.33
CA PHE A 461 -1.94 -16.65 -2.86
C PHE A 461 -0.81 -17.07 -1.92
N ILE A 462 -0.89 -16.71 -0.63
CA ILE A 462 0.13 -17.09 0.37
C ILE A 462 0.29 -18.61 0.44
N ALA A 463 -0.81 -19.37 0.47
CA ALA A 463 -0.76 -20.83 0.52
C ALA A 463 -0.03 -21.45 -0.69
N TYR A 464 -0.31 -20.96 -1.89
CA TYR A 464 0.39 -21.38 -3.10
C TYR A 464 1.90 -21.08 -3.00
N TYR A 465 2.24 -19.87 -2.53
CA TYR A 465 3.62 -19.42 -2.47
C TYR A 465 4.44 -20.03 -1.32
N ILE A 466 3.82 -20.58 -0.28
CA ILE A 466 4.52 -21.44 0.71
C ILE A 466 5.08 -22.70 0.04
N VAL A 467 4.31 -23.31 -0.88
CA VAL A 467 4.78 -24.46 -1.66
C VAL A 467 5.85 -24.03 -2.65
N PHE A 468 5.69 -22.85 -3.27
CA PHE A 468 6.68 -22.26 -4.16
C PHE A 468 8.03 -22.09 -3.46
N TRP A 469 8.04 -21.51 -2.27
CA TRP A 469 9.28 -21.30 -1.52
C TRP A 469 9.91 -22.60 -1.05
N SER A 470 9.11 -23.63 -0.73
CA SER A 470 9.63 -24.97 -0.44
C SER A 470 10.34 -25.59 -1.66
N PHE A 471 9.74 -25.48 -2.85
CA PHE A 471 10.37 -25.92 -4.11
C PHE A 471 11.64 -25.12 -4.43
N ALA A 472 11.56 -23.79 -4.35
CA ALA A 472 12.66 -22.89 -4.67
C ALA A 472 13.85 -23.13 -3.75
N ARG A 473 13.60 -23.27 -2.44
CA ARG A 473 14.62 -23.61 -1.44
C ARG A 473 15.38 -24.87 -1.82
N GLU A 474 14.69 -26.00 -1.96
CA GLU A 474 15.36 -27.28 -2.22
C GLU A 474 16.10 -27.29 -3.57
N THR A 475 15.55 -26.63 -4.58
CA THR A 475 16.18 -26.51 -5.91
C THR A 475 17.46 -25.68 -5.85
N ILE A 476 17.42 -24.52 -5.20
CA ILE A 476 18.58 -23.64 -5.05
C ILE A 476 19.64 -24.30 -4.16
N VAL A 477 19.25 -24.89 -3.02
CA VAL A 477 20.16 -25.62 -2.13
C VAL A 477 20.85 -26.76 -2.89
N ALA A 478 20.13 -27.53 -3.71
CA ALA A 478 20.71 -28.58 -4.53
C ALA A 478 21.71 -28.04 -5.56
N GLY A 479 21.41 -26.89 -6.19
CA GLY A 479 22.34 -26.17 -7.08
C GLY A 479 23.60 -25.71 -6.35
N MET A 480 23.45 -25.08 -5.19
CA MET A 480 24.56 -24.59 -4.36
C MET A 480 25.43 -25.73 -3.83
N LYS A 481 24.84 -26.89 -3.50
CA LYS A 481 25.59 -28.12 -3.17
C LYS A 481 26.40 -28.67 -4.35
N LYS A 482 25.98 -28.44 -5.61
CA LYS A 482 26.80 -28.79 -6.79
C LYS A 482 27.94 -27.79 -6.95
N LEU A 483 27.66 -26.51 -6.79
CA LEU A 483 28.67 -25.44 -6.83
C LEU A 483 29.74 -25.64 -5.76
N GLY A 484 29.36 -25.94 -4.52
CA GLY A 484 30.30 -26.22 -3.43
C GLY A 484 31.21 -27.40 -3.73
N ARG A 485 30.69 -28.46 -4.36
CA ARG A 485 31.50 -29.61 -4.82
C ARG A 485 32.50 -29.22 -5.90
N HIS A 486 32.11 -28.34 -6.81
CA HIS A 486 32.99 -27.80 -7.85
C HIS A 486 34.18 -27.05 -7.24
N TYR A 487 33.94 -26.29 -6.17
CA TYR A 487 34.99 -25.60 -5.40
C TYR A 487 35.67 -26.46 -4.32
N GLY A 488 35.54 -27.80 -4.38
CA GLY A 488 36.32 -28.72 -3.55
C GLY A 488 35.71 -29.10 -2.19
N LEU A 489 34.49 -28.68 -1.87
CA LEU A 489 33.81 -29.11 -0.62
C LEU A 489 33.35 -30.56 -0.72
N ARG A 490 33.96 -31.45 0.08
CA ARG A 490 33.65 -32.89 0.12
C ARG A 490 32.82 -33.34 1.32
N LYS A 491 33.00 -32.70 2.50
CA LYS A 491 32.30 -33.10 3.73
C LYS A 491 30.78 -32.84 3.59
N PRO A 492 29.90 -33.83 3.79
CA PRO A 492 28.46 -33.70 3.54
C PRO A 492 27.79 -32.66 4.45
N ALA A 493 28.22 -32.55 5.71
CA ALA A 493 27.73 -31.54 6.64
C ALA A 493 28.07 -30.12 6.17
N LYS A 494 29.34 -29.85 5.84
CA LYS A 494 29.78 -28.56 5.29
C LYS A 494 29.05 -28.21 4.00
N LEU A 495 28.82 -29.19 3.13
CA LEU A 495 28.12 -28.98 1.87
C LEU A 495 26.63 -28.63 2.08
N ALA A 496 25.98 -29.24 3.07
CA ALA A 496 24.62 -28.91 3.44
C ALA A 496 24.50 -27.46 3.92
N ARG A 497 25.39 -27.04 4.81
CA ARG A 497 25.42 -25.67 5.34
C ARG A 497 25.80 -24.63 4.29
N PHE A 498 26.76 -24.93 3.42
CA PHE A 498 27.07 -24.09 2.26
C PHE A 498 25.85 -23.91 1.36
N GLY A 499 25.09 -24.99 1.12
CA GLY A 499 23.86 -24.95 0.34
C GLY A 499 22.78 -24.06 0.97
N GLU A 500 22.57 -24.17 2.29
CA GLU A 500 21.62 -23.37 3.06
C GLU A 500 21.97 -21.88 3.04
N GLN A 501 23.25 -21.53 3.27
CA GLN A 501 23.71 -20.15 3.17
C GLN A 501 23.60 -19.62 1.73
N GLY A 502 23.88 -20.43 0.72
CA GLY A 502 23.73 -20.05 -0.68
C GLY A 502 22.28 -19.76 -1.06
N TYR A 503 21.31 -20.53 -0.56
CA TYR A 503 19.89 -20.19 -0.69
C TYR A 503 19.56 -18.88 -0.01
N GLY A 504 20.01 -18.69 1.23
CA GLY A 504 19.83 -17.45 1.97
C GLY A 504 20.35 -16.24 1.21
N LEU A 505 21.58 -16.30 0.67
CA LEU A 505 22.18 -15.24 -0.12
C LEU A 505 21.34 -14.86 -1.35
N VAL A 506 20.86 -15.87 -2.11
CA VAL A 506 20.02 -15.63 -3.28
C VAL A 506 18.69 -14.98 -2.88
N TYR A 507 18.05 -15.49 -1.82
CA TYR A 507 16.78 -14.97 -1.35
C TYR A 507 16.91 -13.53 -0.82
N TRP A 508 17.72 -13.33 0.22
CA TRP A 508 17.88 -12.02 0.88
C TRP A 508 18.51 -10.98 -0.03
N GLY A 509 19.41 -11.39 -0.93
CA GLY A 509 19.99 -10.49 -1.93
C GLY A 509 18.92 -9.97 -2.89
N TRP A 510 18.07 -10.86 -3.42
CA TRP A 510 16.99 -10.48 -4.32
C TRP A 510 15.91 -9.65 -3.62
N THR A 511 15.43 -10.10 -2.45
CA THR A 511 14.36 -9.40 -1.72
C THR A 511 14.83 -8.08 -1.12
N GLY A 512 16.10 -7.97 -0.73
CA GLY A 512 16.73 -6.72 -0.32
C GLY A 512 16.76 -5.70 -1.45
N ILE A 513 17.26 -6.08 -2.63
CA ILE A 513 17.28 -5.20 -3.82
C ILE A 513 15.86 -4.78 -4.22
N TYR A 514 14.93 -5.74 -4.27
CA TYR A 514 13.55 -5.47 -4.65
C TYR A 514 12.83 -4.59 -3.62
N GLY A 515 13.10 -4.77 -2.32
CA GLY A 515 12.58 -3.92 -1.26
C GLY A 515 13.08 -2.47 -1.38
N VAL A 516 14.38 -2.26 -1.64
CA VAL A 516 14.94 -0.92 -1.91
C VAL A 516 14.27 -0.27 -3.11
N TYR A 517 14.10 -1.01 -4.22
CA TYR A 517 13.37 -0.53 -5.40
C TYR A 517 11.94 -0.11 -5.05
N ILE A 518 11.20 -0.92 -4.29
CA ILE A 518 9.83 -0.59 -3.88
C ILE A 518 9.82 0.64 -2.98
N MET A 519 10.71 0.73 -1.99
CA MET A 519 10.79 1.88 -1.11
C MET A 519 11.08 3.17 -1.88
N SER A 520 11.88 3.11 -2.94
CA SER A 520 12.17 4.28 -3.78
C SER A 520 10.96 4.85 -4.49
N GLN A 521 9.87 4.06 -4.60
CA GLN A 521 8.60 4.47 -5.18
C GLN A 521 7.59 4.97 -4.15
N LEU A 522 7.95 4.91 -2.86
CA LEU A 522 7.09 5.30 -1.75
C LEU A 522 7.62 6.60 -1.11
N PRO A 523 6.76 7.41 -0.48
CA PRO A 523 7.18 8.64 0.21
C PRO A 523 8.13 8.36 1.38
N THR A 524 8.25 7.10 1.81
CA THR A 524 9.14 6.64 2.88
C THR A 524 10.60 6.48 2.48
N TRP A 525 10.96 6.72 1.21
CA TRP A 525 12.36 6.75 0.76
C TRP A 525 13.15 7.88 1.43
N TRP A 526 14.28 7.70 2.12
CA TRP A 526 14.93 6.50 2.63
C TRP A 526 14.79 6.53 4.15
N TYR A 527 13.88 5.72 4.70
CA TYR A 527 13.48 5.77 6.11
C TYR A 527 13.02 7.17 6.58
N ARG A 528 12.28 7.90 5.72
CA ARG A 528 11.53 9.09 6.16
C ARG A 528 10.34 8.63 7.00
N THR A 529 10.51 8.65 8.32
CA THR A 529 9.63 7.99 9.29
C THR A 529 8.31 8.71 9.50
N GLU A 530 8.26 10.02 9.20
CA GLU A 530 7.03 10.82 9.31
C GLU A 530 5.94 10.25 8.38
N ASN A 531 6.38 9.82 7.19
CA ASN A 531 5.56 9.17 6.17
C ASN A 531 5.17 7.72 6.52
N PHE A 532 5.45 7.24 7.74
CA PHE A 532 4.83 6.03 8.27
C PHE A 532 3.45 6.30 8.88
N TRP A 533 3.15 7.56 9.23
CA TRP A 533 1.99 7.94 10.03
C TRP A 533 1.02 8.86 9.28
N ILE A 534 1.54 9.84 8.54
CA ILE A 534 0.73 10.95 7.97
C ILE A 534 -0.39 10.43 7.05
N ASP A 535 -0.08 9.49 6.16
CA ASP A 535 -1.03 8.95 5.17
C ASP A 535 -1.74 7.66 5.63
N TYR A 536 -1.69 7.34 6.93
CA TYR A 536 -2.44 6.19 7.45
C TYR A 536 -3.96 6.42 7.29
N PRO A 537 -4.76 5.42 6.87
CA PRO A 537 -4.42 4.02 6.59
C PRO A 537 -3.85 3.75 5.20
N TYR A 538 -2.89 2.83 5.10
CA TYR A 538 -2.29 2.36 3.82
C TYR A 538 -3.02 1.12 3.26
N TRP A 539 -4.31 1.28 2.95
CA TRP A 539 -5.15 0.19 2.41
C TRP A 539 -4.99 -0.02 0.90
N GLN A 540 -4.54 1.02 0.19
CA GLN A 540 -4.26 0.98 -1.25
C GLN A 540 -2.77 0.76 -1.47
N MET A 541 -2.41 -0.30 -2.17
CA MET A 541 -1.01 -0.65 -2.41
C MET A 541 -0.71 -0.69 -3.90
N ILE A 542 0.46 -0.18 -4.27
CA ILE A 542 1.01 -0.42 -5.61
C ILE A 542 1.22 -1.94 -5.80
N PRO A 543 1.05 -2.48 -7.03
CA PRO A 543 1.20 -3.90 -7.31
C PRO A 543 2.52 -4.52 -6.81
N PRO A 544 3.71 -3.88 -6.99
CA PRO A 544 4.95 -4.47 -6.52
C PRO A 544 5.01 -4.54 -4.99
N LEU A 545 4.46 -3.56 -4.27
CA LEU A 545 4.40 -3.57 -2.80
C LEU A 545 3.51 -4.72 -2.31
N LYS A 546 2.30 -4.86 -2.83
CA LYS A 546 1.40 -5.95 -2.42
C LYS A 546 2.02 -7.32 -2.70
N ARG A 547 2.60 -7.53 -3.88
CA ARG A 547 3.27 -8.79 -4.22
C ARG A 547 4.44 -9.06 -3.30
N TYR A 548 5.31 -8.09 -3.09
CA TYR A 548 6.47 -8.22 -2.20
C TYR A 548 6.05 -8.62 -0.79
N TYR A 549 5.02 -7.95 -0.26
CA TYR A 549 4.51 -8.21 1.08
C TYR A 549 3.96 -9.64 1.24
N LEU A 550 3.14 -10.09 0.27
CA LEU A 550 2.57 -11.44 0.29
C LEU A 550 3.64 -12.53 0.06
N MET A 551 4.63 -12.27 -0.80
CA MET A 551 5.77 -13.17 -1.00
C MET A 551 6.60 -13.33 0.27
N GLN A 552 6.92 -12.22 0.92
CA GLN A 552 7.68 -12.22 2.17
C GLN A 552 6.91 -12.99 3.25
N LEU A 553 5.62 -12.69 3.45
CA LEU A 553 4.80 -13.41 4.42
C LEU A 553 4.76 -14.92 4.13
N ALA A 554 4.61 -15.33 2.86
CA ALA A 554 4.65 -16.73 2.47
C ALA A 554 6.00 -17.40 2.77
N TYR A 555 7.12 -16.73 2.49
CA TYR A 555 8.46 -17.23 2.82
C TYR A 555 8.65 -17.39 4.33
N TRP A 556 8.29 -16.38 5.12
CA TRP A 556 8.47 -16.42 6.57
C TRP A 556 7.59 -17.48 7.24
N ILE A 557 6.37 -17.71 6.72
CA ILE A 557 5.54 -18.84 7.15
C ILE A 557 6.18 -20.17 6.75
N GLN A 558 6.70 -20.28 5.52
CA GLN A 558 7.38 -21.49 5.06
C GLN A 558 8.61 -21.81 5.93
N GLN A 559 9.45 -20.81 6.23
CA GLN A 559 10.64 -21.00 7.07
C GLN A 559 10.27 -21.37 8.51
N ALA A 560 9.25 -20.71 9.09
CA ALA A 560 8.73 -21.08 10.40
C ALA A 560 8.21 -22.53 10.42
N PHE A 561 7.47 -22.92 9.38
CA PHE A 561 6.91 -24.26 9.24
C PHE A 561 7.99 -25.35 9.21
N VAL A 562 9.03 -25.17 8.40
CA VAL A 562 10.17 -26.10 8.30
C VAL A 562 10.89 -26.25 9.64
N MET A 563 11.09 -25.13 10.34
CA MET A 563 11.75 -25.11 11.65
C MET A 563 10.93 -25.79 12.75
N ILE A 564 9.64 -25.45 12.89
CA ILE A 564 8.76 -25.98 13.94
C ILE A 564 8.57 -27.48 13.80
N LEU A 565 8.40 -27.95 12.56
CA LEU A 565 8.28 -29.39 12.29
C LEU A 565 9.59 -30.14 12.49
N GLY A 566 10.71 -29.44 12.67
CA GLY A 566 12.04 -30.03 12.82
C GLY A 566 12.47 -30.77 11.55
N LEU A 567 12.11 -30.22 10.38
CA LEU A 567 12.56 -30.74 9.09
C LEU A 567 14.02 -30.35 8.83
N GLU A 568 14.51 -29.29 9.49
CA GLU A 568 15.92 -28.90 9.56
C GLU A 568 16.54 -29.27 10.92
N LYS A 569 17.86 -29.49 10.95
CA LYS A 569 18.62 -29.72 12.20
C LYS A 569 18.60 -28.41 13.02
N PRO A 570 18.11 -28.43 14.28
CA PRO A 570 18.13 -27.25 15.14
C PRO A 570 19.54 -26.69 15.32
N ARG A 571 19.65 -25.37 15.33
CA ARG A 571 20.89 -24.64 15.60
C ARG A 571 21.05 -24.39 17.11
N SER A 572 22.24 -24.03 17.56
CA SER A 572 22.51 -23.69 18.97
C SER A 572 21.70 -22.50 19.49
N ASP A 573 21.37 -21.53 18.64
CA ASP A 573 20.49 -20.38 18.93
C ASP A 573 19.01 -20.62 18.55
N TYR A 574 18.56 -21.89 18.61
CA TYR A 574 17.22 -22.28 18.18
C TYR A 574 16.09 -21.53 18.89
N LYS A 575 16.22 -21.26 20.20
CA LYS A 575 15.14 -20.59 20.96
C LYS A 575 15.00 -19.13 20.55
N GLU A 576 16.13 -18.47 20.36
CA GLU A 576 16.25 -17.08 19.95
C GLU A 576 15.73 -16.93 18.51
N LEU A 577 16.07 -17.88 17.63
CA LEU A 577 15.56 -17.96 16.26
C LEU A 577 14.03 -18.18 16.23
N VAL A 578 13.50 -19.04 17.10
CA VAL A 578 12.05 -19.27 17.23
C VAL A 578 11.33 -18.01 17.72
N MET A 579 11.87 -17.33 18.74
CA MET A 579 11.33 -16.05 19.22
C MET A 579 11.36 -14.99 18.13
N HIS A 580 12.45 -14.91 17.35
CA HIS A 580 12.55 -14.03 16.20
C HIS A 580 11.44 -14.32 15.18
N HIS A 581 11.18 -15.58 14.82
CA HIS A 581 10.14 -15.94 13.84
C HIS A 581 8.73 -15.59 14.33
N LEU A 582 8.48 -15.73 15.63
CA LEU A 582 7.21 -15.30 16.22
C LEU A 582 7.02 -13.78 16.11
N VAL A 583 8.06 -13.02 16.43
CA VAL A 583 8.04 -11.56 16.38
C VAL A 583 7.96 -11.05 14.94
N THR A 584 8.69 -11.65 14.00
CA THR A 584 8.64 -11.25 12.59
C THR A 584 7.29 -11.57 11.97
N LEU A 585 6.73 -12.77 12.21
CA LEU A 585 5.37 -13.08 11.73
C LEU A 585 4.31 -12.15 12.32
N TRP A 586 4.47 -11.74 13.58
CA TRP A 586 3.62 -10.73 14.21
C TRP A 586 3.74 -9.37 13.52
N LEU A 587 4.96 -8.88 13.28
CA LEU A 587 5.19 -7.58 12.64
C LEU A 587 4.70 -7.55 11.18
N ILE A 588 4.96 -8.62 10.43
CA ILE A 588 4.55 -8.76 9.04
C ILE A 588 3.02 -8.90 8.94
N GLY A 589 2.45 -9.89 9.63
CA GLY A 589 1.01 -10.13 9.60
C GLY A 589 0.24 -8.94 10.19
N GLY A 590 0.70 -8.41 11.31
CA GLY A 590 0.11 -7.27 12.01
C GLY A 590 0.11 -6.02 11.14
N SER A 591 1.25 -5.62 10.56
CA SER A 591 1.27 -4.40 9.75
C SER A 591 0.52 -4.54 8.41
N TYR A 592 0.35 -5.75 7.87
CA TYR A 592 -0.59 -5.99 6.76
C TYR A 592 -2.05 -5.85 7.20
N ILE A 593 -2.45 -6.48 8.31
CA ILE A 593 -3.83 -6.45 8.82
C ILE A 593 -4.24 -5.02 9.20
N LEU A 594 -3.35 -4.31 9.88
CA LEU A 594 -3.59 -2.98 10.44
C LEU A 594 -3.50 -1.84 9.42
N ASN A 595 -3.22 -2.11 8.13
CA ASN A 595 -2.98 -1.09 7.08
C ASN A 595 -1.74 -0.22 7.34
N HIS A 596 -0.66 -0.80 7.88
CA HIS A 596 0.61 -0.14 8.18
C HIS A 596 1.77 -0.74 7.37
N THR A 597 1.54 -1.07 6.10
CA THR A 597 2.54 -1.72 5.23
C THR A 597 3.89 -0.98 5.11
N PRO A 598 3.99 0.36 5.27
CA PRO A 598 5.29 1.01 5.28
C PRO A 598 6.23 0.56 6.41
N PHE A 599 5.72 0.27 7.60
CA PHE A 599 6.50 -0.31 8.70
C PHE A 599 7.09 -1.66 8.30
N GLY A 600 6.26 -2.54 7.74
CA GLY A 600 6.70 -3.85 7.27
C GLY A 600 7.79 -3.73 6.20
N ASN A 601 7.63 -2.83 5.21
CA ASN A 601 8.63 -2.61 4.18
C ASN A 601 9.98 -2.12 4.75
N ALA A 602 9.95 -1.18 5.70
CA ALA A 602 11.14 -0.67 6.37
C ALA A 602 11.85 -1.76 7.19
N VAL A 603 11.09 -2.59 7.91
CA VAL A 603 11.64 -3.74 8.65
C VAL A 603 12.25 -4.74 7.68
N PHE A 604 11.58 -5.15 6.59
CA PHE A 604 12.11 -6.10 5.62
C PHE A 604 13.47 -5.68 5.07
N ILE A 605 13.60 -4.44 4.60
CA ILE A 605 14.86 -3.94 4.02
C ILE A 605 15.97 -3.93 5.08
N SER A 606 15.65 -3.50 6.30
CA SER A 606 16.62 -3.49 7.41
C SER A 606 17.09 -4.89 7.80
N MET A 607 16.31 -5.91 7.46
CA MET A 607 16.58 -7.29 7.81
C MET A 607 17.34 -8.03 6.69
N ASP A 608 16.81 -7.99 5.47
CA ASP A 608 17.29 -8.78 4.35
C ASP A 608 18.71 -8.37 3.90
N ILE A 609 19.00 -7.07 3.82
CA ILE A 609 20.31 -6.59 3.36
C ILE A 609 21.46 -7.17 4.20
N PRO A 610 21.51 -6.96 5.53
CA PRO A 610 22.58 -7.54 6.36
C PRO A 610 22.61 -9.08 6.35
N ASP A 611 21.48 -9.76 6.19
CA ASP A 611 21.45 -11.23 6.12
C ASP A 611 22.06 -11.76 4.81
N ALA A 612 21.92 -11.03 3.71
CA ALA A 612 22.65 -11.34 2.47
C ALA A 612 24.16 -11.24 2.67
N PHE A 613 24.66 -10.17 3.32
CA PHE A 613 26.09 -10.02 3.64
C PHE A 613 26.59 -11.08 4.63
N PHE A 614 25.78 -11.46 5.62
CA PHE A 614 26.09 -12.55 6.55
C PHE A 614 26.27 -13.88 5.81
N ALA A 615 25.29 -14.24 4.96
CA ALA A 615 25.30 -15.46 4.18
C ALA A 615 26.51 -15.52 3.25
N PHE A 616 26.81 -14.41 2.56
CA PHE A 616 27.99 -14.27 1.72
C PHE A 616 29.29 -14.49 2.51
N SER A 617 29.43 -13.84 3.68
CA SER A 617 30.61 -14.00 4.53
C SER A 617 30.79 -15.44 5.03
N LYS A 618 29.70 -16.13 5.38
CA LYS A 618 29.75 -17.55 5.78
C LYS A 618 30.12 -18.47 4.60
N MET A 619 29.62 -18.20 3.39
CA MET A 619 30.00 -18.96 2.20
C MET A 619 31.50 -18.85 1.91
N LEU A 620 32.08 -17.64 1.97
CA LEU A 620 33.51 -17.43 1.81
C LEU A 620 34.33 -18.15 2.89
N ASN A 621 33.83 -18.17 4.14
CA ASN A 621 34.45 -18.92 5.23
C ASN A 621 34.47 -20.43 4.96
N TYR A 622 33.38 -21.02 4.45
CA TYR A 622 33.37 -22.44 4.09
C TYR A 622 34.35 -22.78 2.98
N LEU A 623 34.55 -21.88 2.01
CA LEU A 623 35.53 -22.02 0.93
C LEU A 623 36.97 -21.74 1.36
N GLN A 624 37.20 -21.31 2.61
CA GLN A 624 38.52 -20.99 3.16
C GLN A 624 39.27 -19.91 2.35
N LEU A 625 38.54 -18.91 1.83
CA LEU A 625 39.14 -17.77 1.12
C LEU A 625 39.59 -16.70 2.13
N ASP A 626 40.80 -16.85 2.69
CA ASP A 626 41.25 -16.10 3.87
C ASP A 626 41.22 -14.57 3.75
N ASN A 627 41.64 -14.01 2.61
CA ASN A 627 41.58 -12.56 2.40
C ASN A 627 40.14 -12.08 2.17
N ALA A 628 39.38 -12.79 1.33
CA ALA A 628 38.03 -12.43 0.96
C ALA A 628 37.07 -12.52 2.16
N LYS A 629 37.21 -13.56 3.01
CA LYS A 629 36.36 -13.78 4.18
C LYS A 629 36.55 -12.68 5.24
N VAL A 630 37.76 -12.16 5.42
CA VAL A 630 38.04 -11.08 6.37
C VAL A 630 37.44 -9.76 5.88
N VAL A 631 37.64 -9.42 4.60
CA VAL A 631 37.06 -8.22 3.99
C VAL A 631 35.53 -8.27 4.02
N SER A 632 34.93 -9.41 3.63
CA SER A 632 33.47 -9.57 3.67
C SER A 632 32.92 -9.48 5.09
N PHE A 633 33.64 -10.04 6.08
CA PHE A 633 33.23 -9.97 7.48
C PHE A 633 33.27 -8.55 8.02
N ALA A 634 34.30 -7.77 7.70
CA ALA A 634 34.37 -6.36 8.07
C ALA A 634 33.20 -5.56 7.46
N ILE A 635 32.93 -5.72 6.16
CA ILE A 635 31.77 -5.09 5.49
C ILE A 635 30.47 -5.49 6.18
N PHE A 636 30.31 -6.78 6.49
CA PHE A 636 29.15 -7.30 7.19
C PHE A 636 28.93 -6.62 8.55
N VAL A 637 29.98 -6.37 9.35
CA VAL A 637 29.86 -5.65 10.63
C VAL A 637 29.33 -4.23 10.42
N PHE A 638 29.82 -3.50 9.42
CA PHE A 638 29.32 -2.15 9.10
C PHE A 638 27.86 -2.17 8.66
N VAL A 639 27.50 -3.08 7.74
CA VAL A 639 26.13 -3.23 7.24
C VAL A 639 25.18 -3.63 8.37
N TRP A 640 25.56 -4.56 9.24
CA TRP A 640 24.77 -4.95 10.42
C TRP A 640 24.54 -3.76 11.35
N THR A 641 25.58 -3.00 11.66
CA THR A 641 25.49 -1.83 12.55
C THR A 641 24.51 -0.80 12.00
N TYR A 642 24.58 -0.49 10.71
CA TYR A 642 23.69 0.48 10.09
C TYR A 642 22.25 -0.04 10.01
N PHE A 643 22.03 -1.22 9.40
CA PHE A 643 20.67 -1.70 9.12
C PHE A 643 19.98 -2.31 10.35
N ARG A 644 20.65 -3.18 11.12
CA ARG A 644 20.03 -3.90 12.25
C ARG A 644 20.02 -3.12 13.55
N ILE A 645 20.93 -2.16 13.74
CA ILE A 645 21.00 -1.37 14.97
C ILE A 645 20.45 0.03 14.72
N TYR A 646 21.15 0.85 13.93
CA TYR A 646 20.79 2.25 13.74
C TYR A 646 19.38 2.43 13.15
N LEU A 647 19.07 1.81 12.00
CA LEU A 647 17.75 1.97 11.38
C LEU A 647 16.62 1.35 12.22
N ASN A 648 16.88 0.25 12.94
CA ASN A 648 15.86 -0.33 13.82
C ASN A 648 15.57 0.58 15.03
N ILE A 649 16.57 1.27 15.56
CA ILE A 649 16.37 2.32 16.58
C ILE A 649 15.57 3.48 15.99
N VAL A 650 15.85 3.91 14.75
CA VAL A 650 15.11 4.98 14.07
C VAL A 650 13.63 4.60 13.90
N ILE A 651 13.33 3.39 13.44
CA ILE A 651 11.95 2.90 13.32
C ILE A 651 11.26 2.85 14.70
N LEU A 652 11.96 2.36 15.73
CA LEU A 652 11.41 2.28 17.08
C LEU A 652 11.15 3.67 17.68
N TRP A 653 12.06 4.61 17.44
CA TRP A 653 11.92 6.01 17.84
C TRP A 653 10.70 6.65 17.20
N SER A 654 10.48 6.43 15.90
CA SER A 654 9.28 6.89 15.20
C SER A 654 7.99 6.39 15.86
N VAL A 655 7.92 5.11 16.25
CA VAL A 655 6.76 4.57 16.98
C VAL A 655 6.54 5.25 18.32
N TRP A 656 7.60 5.69 19.00
CA TRP A 656 7.48 6.41 20.25
C TRP A 656 7.10 7.89 20.07
N SER A 657 7.79 8.62 19.20
CA SER A 657 7.72 10.08 19.11
C SER A 657 6.75 10.61 18.06
N GLU A 658 6.52 9.87 16.97
CA GLU A 658 5.76 10.34 15.80
C GLU A 658 4.34 9.77 15.75
N PHE A 659 3.92 8.98 16.73
CA PHE A 659 2.56 8.44 16.80
C PHE A 659 1.48 9.53 16.71
N SER A 660 1.75 10.72 17.26
CA SER A 660 0.84 11.87 17.20
C SER A 660 0.66 12.45 15.80
N LEU A 661 1.49 12.07 14.82
CA LEU A 661 1.32 12.46 13.41
C LEU A 661 0.17 11.71 12.73
N LEU A 662 -0.38 10.68 13.37
CA LEU A 662 -1.60 10.02 12.90
C LEU A 662 -2.76 11.02 12.83
N PRO A 663 -3.49 11.11 11.70
CA PRO A 663 -4.67 11.95 11.62
C PRO A 663 -5.65 11.64 12.73
N ALA A 664 -6.19 12.64 13.43
CA ALA A 664 -7.01 12.45 14.63
C ALA A 664 -8.22 11.52 14.40
N TRP A 665 -8.82 11.56 13.20
CA TRP A 665 -9.93 10.69 12.82
C TRP A 665 -9.52 9.22 12.68
N THR A 666 -8.23 8.91 12.55
CA THR A 666 -7.72 7.52 12.48
C THR A 666 -7.42 6.94 13.87
N GLN A 667 -7.40 7.77 14.92
CA GLN A 667 -7.05 7.35 16.28
C GLN A 667 -8.20 6.64 17.01
N GLN A 668 -8.89 5.74 16.31
CA GLN A 668 -10.07 5.03 16.81
C GLN A 668 -10.08 3.59 16.31
N TRP A 669 -10.91 2.77 16.96
CA TRP A 669 -11.14 1.39 16.55
C TRP A 669 -12.34 1.31 15.60
N LYS A 670 -12.10 1.43 14.29
CA LYS A 670 -13.14 1.32 13.23
C LYS A 670 -12.68 0.47 12.04
N PRO A 671 -12.60 -0.87 12.22
CA PRO A 671 -12.14 -1.81 11.20
C PRO A 671 -12.89 -1.71 9.87
N GLU A 672 -14.17 -1.36 9.90
CA GLU A 672 -15.03 -1.19 8.72
C GLU A 672 -14.54 -0.10 7.77
N LEU A 673 -13.85 0.93 8.30
CA LEU A 673 -13.21 1.99 7.51
C LEU A 673 -11.72 1.69 7.24
N GLY A 674 -11.24 0.52 7.65
CA GLY A 674 -9.81 0.18 7.59
C GLY A 674 -8.96 0.91 8.63
N VAL A 675 -9.57 1.44 9.69
CA VAL A 675 -8.91 2.22 10.74
C VAL A 675 -8.78 1.38 12.01
N TRP A 676 -7.55 1.23 12.51
CA TRP A 676 -7.26 0.31 13.60
C TRP A 676 -6.52 0.93 14.79
N MET A 677 -6.29 2.24 14.84
CA MET A 677 -5.21 2.85 15.64
C MET A 677 -5.64 3.61 16.92
N PRO A 678 -6.34 3.00 17.91
CA PRO A 678 -6.46 3.64 19.21
C PRO A 678 -5.09 3.70 19.92
N TRP A 679 -4.96 4.58 20.91
CA TRP A 679 -3.71 4.85 21.63
C TRP A 679 -2.98 3.60 22.15
N TRP A 680 -3.69 2.55 22.56
CA TRP A 680 -3.06 1.34 23.10
C TRP A 680 -2.40 0.47 22.02
N LEU A 681 -2.81 0.60 20.75
CA LEU A 681 -2.27 -0.21 19.66
C LEU A 681 -0.82 0.17 19.32
N GLN A 682 -0.39 1.39 19.67
CA GLN A 682 1.01 1.81 19.61
C GLN A 682 1.94 0.79 20.27
N TRP A 683 1.53 0.21 21.42
CA TRP A 683 2.30 -0.80 22.14
C TRP A 683 2.38 -2.15 21.42
N GLN A 684 1.39 -2.49 20.59
CA GLN A 684 1.41 -3.71 19.77
C GLN A 684 2.36 -3.61 18.57
N ILE A 685 2.76 -2.38 18.21
CA ILE A 685 3.81 -2.11 17.22
C ILE A 685 5.16 -1.98 17.92
N PHE A 686 5.23 -1.18 18.99
CA PHE A 686 6.45 -0.90 19.75
C PHE A 686 7.07 -2.16 20.37
N GLY A 687 6.26 -2.97 21.08
CA GLY A 687 6.75 -4.13 21.83
C GLY A 687 7.50 -5.14 20.97
N PRO A 688 6.91 -5.64 19.87
CA PRO A 688 7.58 -6.57 18.96
C PRO A 688 8.83 -5.96 18.28
N LEU A 689 8.80 -4.68 17.89
CA LEU A 689 10.00 -4.00 17.36
C LEU A 689 11.13 -3.90 18.39
N PHE A 690 10.79 -3.61 19.65
CA PHE A 690 11.77 -3.57 20.74
C PHE A 690 12.37 -4.95 21.01
N ILE A 691 11.55 -6.01 21.04
CA ILE A 691 12.04 -7.40 21.17
C ILE A 691 12.95 -7.75 19.99
N LEU A 692 12.58 -7.35 18.78
CA LEU A 692 13.40 -7.55 17.58
C LEU A 692 14.76 -6.84 17.70
N LEU A 693 14.80 -5.60 18.20
CA LEU A 693 16.03 -4.87 18.47
C LEU A 693 16.89 -5.57 19.54
N CYS A 694 16.29 -6.06 20.62
CA CYS A 694 17.02 -6.81 21.65
C CYS A 694 17.69 -8.08 21.10
N LEU A 695 16.99 -8.82 20.24
CA LEU A 695 17.57 -9.99 19.55
C LEU A 695 18.72 -9.58 18.61
N ASN A 696 18.55 -8.48 17.86
CA ASN A 696 19.60 -7.95 17.00
C ASN A 696 20.84 -7.50 17.80
N LEU A 697 20.66 -6.88 18.97
CA LEU A 697 21.76 -6.49 19.86
C LEU A 697 22.49 -7.70 20.44
N MET A 698 21.76 -8.75 20.84
CA MET A 698 22.36 -10.00 21.33
C MET A 698 23.23 -10.65 20.24
N TRP A 699 22.73 -10.77 19.01
CA TRP A 699 23.55 -11.28 17.90
C TRP A 699 24.70 -10.35 17.53
N TYR A 700 24.51 -9.03 17.64
CA TYR A 700 25.57 -8.06 17.41
C TYR A 700 26.71 -8.22 18.41
N TYR A 701 26.41 -8.47 19.68
CA TYR A 701 27.43 -8.82 20.69
C TYR A 701 28.25 -10.04 20.26
N LEU A 702 27.62 -11.10 19.75
CA LEU A 702 28.34 -12.28 19.25
C LEU A 702 29.23 -11.94 18.04
N ILE A 703 28.75 -11.09 17.13
CA ILE A 703 29.51 -10.65 15.95
C ILE A 703 30.74 -9.84 16.38
N LEU A 704 30.57 -8.88 17.29
CA LEU A 704 31.67 -8.07 17.83
C LEU A 704 32.66 -8.91 18.62
N ARG A 705 32.20 -9.92 19.38
CA ARG A 705 33.08 -10.87 20.07
C ARG A 705 33.97 -11.63 19.09
N ILE A 706 33.43 -12.08 17.95
CA ILE A 706 34.19 -12.74 16.89
C ILE A 706 35.17 -11.75 16.24
N ALA A 707 34.73 -10.52 15.95
CA ALA A 707 35.59 -9.48 15.40
C ALA A 707 36.78 -9.15 16.32
N TRP A 708 36.53 -9.06 17.63
CA TRP A 708 37.56 -8.84 18.64
C TRP A 708 38.58 -9.98 18.68
N LYS A 709 38.12 -11.24 18.72
CA LYS A 709 39.00 -12.41 18.66
C LYS A 709 39.86 -12.42 17.40
N ALA A 710 39.28 -12.08 16.24
CA ALA A 710 39.99 -12.02 14.97
C ALA A 710 41.10 -10.94 14.95
N ILE A 711 40.87 -9.79 15.60
CA ILE A 711 41.86 -8.71 15.70
C ILE A 711 42.99 -9.09 16.68
N MET A 712 42.64 -9.71 17.82
CA MET A 712 43.59 -10.04 18.89
C MET A 712 44.45 -11.29 18.63
N ARG A 713 44.35 -11.92 17.44
CA ARG A 713 45.12 -13.11 17.02
C ARG A 713 45.13 -14.27 18.03
N THR A 714 44.08 -14.40 18.84
CA THR A 714 43.81 -15.63 19.60
C THR A 714 43.13 -16.62 18.66
N ASP A 715 43.56 -17.88 18.68
CA ASP A 715 43.14 -18.97 17.79
C ASP A 715 41.66 -18.89 17.39
N ILE A 716 41.39 -18.87 16.07
CA ILE A 716 40.06 -18.58 15.51
C ILE A 716 39.27 -19.89 15.47
N THR A 717 38.80 -20.33 16.63
CA THR A 717 37.69 -21.28 16.75
C THR A 717 36.39 -20.49 16.92
N ASP A 718 35.53 -20.63 15.91
CA ASP A 718 34.24 -19.96 15.80
C ASP A 718 33.30 -20.66 16.79
N ASP A 719 33.21 -20.14 18.02
CA ASP A 719 32.23 -20.59 19.05
C ASP A 719 30.77 -20.55 18.54
N ARG A 720 30.50 -19.94 17.37
CA ARG A 720 29.20 -19.92 16.68
C ARG A 720 29.11 -20.91 15.50
N SER A 721 30.20 -21.59 15.11
CA SER A 721 30.22 -22.72 14.14
C SER A 721 30.71 -24.05 14.69
N ASP A 722 31.27 -24.11 15.88
CA ASP A 722 31.95 -25.31 16.40
C ASP A 722 31.02 -26.37 17.04
N ASP A 723 29.71 -26.32 16.75
CA ASP A 723 28.78 -27.41 17.13
C ASP A 723 28.07 -28.02 15.91
N GLU A 724 28.69 -27.90 14.73
CA GLU A 724 28.13 -28.43 13.48
C GLU A 724 28.87 -29.66 12.93
N GLY A 725 29.27 -30.57 13.83
CA GLY A 725 29.48 -31.97 13.50
C GLY A 725 30.74 -32.68 14.05
N ASP A 726 31.21 -32.37 15.26
CA ASP A 726 32.35 -33.05 15.89
C ASP A 726 31.98 -33.93 17.11
N ASP A 727 30.77 -34.49 17.12
CA ASP A 727 30.33 -35.43 18.17
C ASP A 727 30.86 -36.88 18.00
N ASP A 728 31.82 -37.15 17.11
CA ASP A 728 32.33 -38.51 16.86
C ASP A 728 33.86 -38.69 17.07
N GLU A 729 34.61 -37.70 17.60
CA GLU A 729 36.08 -37.82 17.79
C GLU A 729 36.59 -37.57 19.23
N VAL A 730 35.83 -37.94 20.27
CA VAL A 730 36.38 -37.97 21.65
C VAL A 730 36.12 -39.32 22.34
N GLU A 731 36.40 -40.44 21.68
CA GLU A 731 36.71 -41.72 22.34
C GLU A 731 37.61 -42.55 21.42
N GLY A 732 38.92 -42.27 21.38
CA GLY A 732 39.79 -43.03 20.48
C GLY A 732 41.29 -42.76 20.47
N GLU A 733 41.85 -41.87 21.29
CA GLU A 733 43.31 -41.71 21.37
C GLU A 733 43.75 -41.55 22.82
N GLY A 734 43.91 -42.70 23.48
CA GLY A 734 44.38 -42.78 24.86
C GLY A 734 45.05 -44.11 25.13
N GLU A 735 45.83 -44.65 24.20
CA GLU A 735 46.79 -45.73 24.49
C GLU A 735 47.81 -45.87 23.36
N GLY A 736 49.10 -45.62 23.66
CA GLY A 736 50.19 -46.11 22.82
C GLY A 736 51.31 -45.13 22.50
N MET A 737 52.07 -44.66 23.50
CA MET A 737 53.51 -44.47 23.26
C MET A 737 54.32 -44.72 24.54
N LYS A 738 54.60 -46.00 24.81
CA LYS A 738 55.85 -46.41 25.45
C LYS A 738 56.94 -46.34 24.39
N LYS A 739 57.99 -45.56 24.65
CA LYS A 739 59.35 -45.82 24.19
C LYS A 739 60.30 -45.46 25.32
N ASP A 740 60.94 -46.51 25.80
CA ASP A 740 62.26 -46.63 26.44
C ASP A 740 63.01 -45.35 26.83
#